data_AF-A0A0L6VQ89-F1
#
_entry.id   AF-A0A0L6VQ89-F1
#
_cell.length_a   1.000
_cell.length_b   1.000
_cell.length_c   1.000
_cell.angle_alpha   90.00
_cell.angle_beta   90.00
_cell.angle_gamma   90.00
#
_symmetry.space_group_name_H-M   'P 1'
#
loop_
_entity.id
_entity.type
_entity.pdbx_description
1 polymer ?
#
loop_
_entity_poly.entity_id
_entity_poly.type
_entity_poly.pdbx_seq_one_letter_code
_entity_poly.pdbx_strand_id
1 'polypeptide(L)'
;MNLQICTCPNCIKKTTTSNTGESISGCWVHPSTCLKHWSRHNLSGPEQNQPTSPLSHQSKEKEPLNDLSIHCMAQHPMRSYKDVRTITKQICLDPEIKPYTCCPKCFSLYEPEYTPTTCPYHRSKKSQVCGKHLVKSIADPLIAQLQHISFAIQRRPAPPKHFVPCLTYHNQQFKSWLHWFLNVPGIKDKLLSWQQHVQSRCNGTVFDIQQSKAWCSFALKNDRKLCCNELRLTFSLYVDWFNPFGNKLAGQQASMGTERIVIAGMIPAPHKPDMTTISHILEPLVDELLLLNTGVFQKTPNFPNGRRISIHLGALIGDIVASHKIAGFASHYATFFCSWCKCQKSNMMDMQLGPSRKRLETRRQARYGTCWLELNRLLYWDPVKHVALGVMHNWYKGVLQHHWRVRWAFEPKLTQHDAHNDQLENVEDSDLDKSSSSCHFQDTALLNIRKVITNIVVPLVEGNQMAFTVCYIPLSLLNFFWDDPTSGPKSGQAKMFLNFSSLVICTSIVSLKGVTNDHCNKFAEAYRLYTETAKDVFQWPKVTPNHHYALHLPDQLQWWGPLPNVSEFSGKHINGMLQKINTNGQIGKMEGTVMREFCKSQRFVSLNPCWSLCEEHLIEVHPDVYVAMFEKLWFEDETLNNYQDGPHGNKETILFQYVTQETLNRMVAYDKGGRTHYGMVTHIYRLPEFGGRILVGVKKTTHLSKVGESWVATLRDLDLQVVQVVSYYELLDPSEVPAVCAYQHLPAWTFRFSSPLMLLHHIPCEISPLIN
;
A
#
# COMPACT_ATOMS: atom_id res chain seq x y z
N MET A 1 4.47 0.79 61.75
CA MET A 1 5.49 0.96 60.68
C MET A 1 5.47 -0.31 59.84
N ASN A 2 5.08 -0.26 58.56
CA ASN A 2 5.02 -1.44 57.68
C ASN A 2 6.43 -1.91 57.33
N LEU A 3 7.00 -2.82 58.12
CA LEU A 3 8.24 -3.52 57.80
C LEU A 3 7.90 -4.79 57.00
N GLN A 4 8.79 -5.18 56.08
CA GLN A 4 8.68 -6.42 55.32
C GLN A 4 9.89 -7.33 55.61
N ILE A 5 9.73 -8.64 55.45
CA ILE A 5 10.82 -9.60 55.64
C ILE A 5 11.71 -9.64 54.40
N CYS A 6 13.02 -9.47 54.60
CA CYS A 6 14.04 -9.70 53.59
C CYS A 6 14.62 -11.11 53.72
N THR A 7 14.66 -11.83 52.60
CA THR A 7 15.19 -13.20 52.49
C THR A 7 16.46 -13.29 51.63
N CYS A 8 17.25 -12.22 51.53
CA CYS A 8 18.52 -12.28 50.81
C CYS A 8 19.47 -13.35 51.42
N PRO A 9 20.52 -13.80 50.69
CA PRO A 9 21.37 -14.92 51.13
C PRO A 9 22.00 -14.78 52.52
N ASN A 10 22.15 -13.55 53.03
CA ASN A 10 22.61 -13.27 54.40
C ASN A 10 21.49 -13.15 55.42
N CYS A 11 20.33 -12.60 55.06
CA CYS A 11 19.19 -12.45 55.97
C CYS A 11 18.47 -13.78 56.20
N ILE A 12 18.40 -14.64 55.20
CA ILE A 12 17.74 -15.97 55.31
C ILE A 12 18.47 -16.89 56.31
N LYS A 13 19.73 -16.62 56.62
CA LYS A 13 20.49 -17.35 57.65
C LYS A 13 20.15 -16.91 59.08
N LYS A 14 19.39 -15.82 59.23
CA LYS A 14 18.94 -15.29 60.52
C LYS A 14 17.48 -15.66 60.73
N THR A 15 17.13 -15.99 61.96
CA THR A 15 15.75 -16.31 62.35
C THR A 15 15.19 -15.13 63.14
N THR A 16 14.04 -14.60 62.72
CA THR A 16 13.35 -13.51 63.40
C THR A 16 11.92 -13.93 63.72
N THR A 17 11.41 -13.51 64.88
CA THR A 17 10.06 -13.87 65.30
C THR A 17 9.03 -12.99 64.60
N SER A 18 7.95 -13.61 64.11
CA SER A 18 6.80 -12.92 63.54
C SER A 18 6.00 -12.19 64.63
N ASN A 19 5.12 -11.29 64.20
CA ASN A 19 4.18 -10.61 65.09
C ASN A 19 3.16 -11.59 65.74
N THR A 20 3.10 -12.83 65.26
CA THR A 20 2.25 -13.92 65.76
C THR A 20 3.05 -14.96 66.59
N GLY A 21 4.34 -14.72 66.86
CA GLY A 21 5.18 -15.57 67.71
C GLY A 21 5.88 -16.73 66.99
N GLU A 22 5.74 -16.85 65.67
CA GLU A 22 6.38 -17.91 64.88
C GLU A 22 7.79 -17.52 64.43
N SER A 23 8.72 -18.49 64.43
CA SER A 23 10.10 -18.26 63.97
C SER A 23 10.19 -18.32 62.44
N ILE A 24 10.48 -17.19 61.81
CA ILE A 24 10.62 -17.06 60.35
C ILE A 24 12.03 -16.66 59.95
N SER A 25 12.51 -17.26 58.87
CA SER A 25 13.84 -17.02 58.31
C SER A 25 13.85 -15.71 57.51
N GLY A 26 14.79 -14.82 57.82
CA GLY A 26 14.86 -13.46 57.27
C GLY A 26 14.98 -12.39 58.35
N CYS A 27 15.09 -11.12 57.93
CA CYS A 27 15.09 -9.97 58.86
C CYS A 27 14.06 -8.92 58.43
N TRP A 28 13.42 -8.27 59.41
CA TRP A 28 12.52 -7.15 59.15
C TRP A 28 13.30 -5.93 58.64
N VAL A 29 12.94 -5.46 57.45
CA VAL A 29 13.52 -4.26 56.84
C VAL A 29 12.41 -3.33 56.36
N HIS A 30 12.73 -2.03 56.30
CA HIS A 30 11.79 -1.05 55.77
C HIS A 30 11.65 -1.21 54.23
N PRO A 31 10.45 -1.08 53.65
CA PRO A 31 10.24 -1.31 52.21
C PRO A 31 11.15 -0.47 51.31
N SER A 32 11.36 0.80 51.67
CA SER A 32 12.22 1.73 50.91
C SER A 32 13.71 1.39 50.91
N THR A 33 14.19 0.52 51.82
CA THR A 33 15.60 0.13 51.90
C THR A 33 15.87 -1.30 51.45
N CYS A 34 14.83 -2.11 51.23
CA CYS A 34 14.95 -3.53 50.86
C CYS A 34 15.72 -3.77 49.54
N LEU A 35 15.43 -2.96 48.51
CA LEU A 35 16.13 -3.02 47.21
C LEU A 35 17.63 -2.69 47.33
N LYS A 36 18.00 -1.70 48.16
CA LYS A 36 19.40 -1.36 48.44
C LYS A 36 20.11 -2.43 49.27
N HIS A 37 19.37 -3.10 50.14
CA HIS A 37 19.87 -4.20 50.96
C HIS A 37 20.22 -5.42 50.10
N TRP A 38 19.39 -5.75 49.10
CA TRP A 38 19.67 -6.80 48.12
C TRP A 38 20.89 -6.47 47.24
N SER A 39 21.02 -5.23 46.77
CA SER A 39 22.11 -4.84 45.86
C SER A 39 23.49 -4.78 46.50
N ARG A 40 23.60 -4.55 47.82
CA ARG A 40 24.89 -4.43 48.52
C ARG A 40 25.58 -5.76 48.81
N HIS A 41 24.82 -6.87 48.88
CA HIS A 41 25.37 -8.17 49.30
C HIS A 41 25.59 -9.17 48.15
N ASN A 42 25.29 -8.80 46.90
CA ASN A 42 25.60 -9.58 45.70
C ASN A 42 26.98 -9.26 45.07
N LEU A 43 27.83 -8.47 45.73
CA LEU A 43 29.14 -8.01 45.20
C LEU A 43 30.36 -8.48 45.99
N SER A 44 30.23 -9.50 46.85
CA SER A 44 31.37 -10.06 47.58
C SER A 44 31.33 -11.59 47.60
N GLY A 45 32.06 -12.21 46.66
CA GLY A 45 32.47 -13.62 46.71
C GLY A 45 34.01 -13.70 46.76
N PRO A 46 34.61 -14.67 47.47
CA PRO A 46 35.99 -14.58 47.96
C PRO A 46 37.03 -15.19 47.02
N GLU A 47 38.25 -14.63 47.08
CA GLU A 47 39.48 -15.27 46.61
C GLU A 47 39.75 -16.56 47.41
N GLN A 48 40.13 -17.65 46.74
CA GLN A 48 41.15 -18.61 47.21
C GLN A 48 41.50 -19.68 46.16
N ASN A 49 42.80 -19.69 45.82
CA ASN A 49 43.70 -20.82 45.55
C ASN A 49 43.46 -21.83 44.40
N GLN A 50 44.44 -21.83 43.48
CA GLN A 50 44.77 -22.91 42.55
C GLN A 50 45.17 -24.22 43.28
N PRO A 51 45.10 -25.36 42.57
CA PRO A 51 46.35 -26.04 42.20
C PRO A 51 46.41 -26.52 40.73
N THR A 52 47.65 -26.71 40.28
CA THR A 52 48.14 -27.01 38.93
C THR A 52 48.10 -28.49 38.50
N SER A 53 48.10 -28.68 37.17
CA SER A 53 48.55 -29.85 36.33
C SER A 53 47.47 -30.77 35.70
N PRO A 54 47.77 -31.53 34.62
CA PRO A 54 48.23 -31.05 33.30
C PRO A 54 47.44 -31.63 32.10
N LEU A 55 47.54 -30.93 30.96
CA LEU A 55 47.39 -31.34 29.55
C LEU A 55 46.73 -32.70 29.21
N SER A 56 45.64 -32.66 28.44
CA SER A 56 45.44 -33.58 27.31
C SER A 56 44.73 -32.89 26.15
N HIS A 57 45.34 -32.98 24.97
CA HIS A 57 44.78 -32.57 23.69
C HIS A 57 43.62 -33.49 23.32
N GLN A 58 42.46 -32.94 22.94
CA GLN A 58 41.61 -33.54 21.92
C GLN A 58 40.72 -32.47 21.25
N SER A 59 40.88 -32.41 19.93
CA SER A 59 40.14 -31.64 18.94
C SER A 59 38.63 -31.88 19.01
N LYS A 60 37.83 -30.80 19.01
CA LYS A 60 36.41 -30.85 18.65
C LYS A 60 36.12 -29.89 17.50
N GLU A 61 35.54 -30.48 16.47
CA GLU A 61 35.08 -29.89 15.23
C GLU A 61 34.07 -28.76 15.47
N LYS A 62 34.08 -27.76 14.59
CA LYS A 62 33.08 -26.68 14.55
C LYS A 62 31.79 -27.21 13.92
N GLU A 63 30.75 -27.39 14.74
CA GLU A 63 29.37 -27.40 14.24
C GLU A 63 28.88 -25.96 13.92
N PRO A 64 28.03 -25.76 12.90
CA PRO A 64 27.54 -24.44 12.53
C PRO A 64 26.37 -23.99 13.42
N LEU A 65 26.49 -22.80 14.00
CA LEU A 65 25.40 -22.09 14.69
C LEU A 65 24.23 -21.86 13.73
N ASN A 66 23.13 -22.59 13.90
CA ASN A 66 21.91 -22.36 13.12
C ASN A 66 20.59 -22.43 13.92
N ASP A 67 20.66 -22.47 15.26
CA ASP A 67 19.47 -22.38 16.12
C ASP A 67 19.61 -21.24 17.12
N LEU A 68 19.04 -20.09 16.77
CA LEU A 68 18.76 -19.00 17.70
C LEU A 68 17.27 -18.67 17.59
N SER A 69 16.44 -19.49 18.24
CA SER A 69 15.10 -19.10 18.63
C SER A 69 15.18 -18.07 19.77
N ILE A 70 14.26 -17.12 19.78
CA ILE A 70 14.19 -15.97 20.71
C ILE A 70 14.21 -16.39 22.20
N HIS A 71 13.91 -17.67 22.49
CA HIS A 71 13.94 -18.20 23.85
C HIS A 71 15.31 -18.15 24.53
N CYS A 72 16.42 -18.06 23.78
CA CYS A 72 17.76 -18.06 24.35
C CYS A 72 18.20 -16.68 24.90
N MET A 73 17.51 -15.57 24.56
CA MET A 73 17.88 -14.24 25.08
C MET A 73 17.37 -13.97 26.50
N ALA A 74 16.49 -14.81 27.06
CA ALA A 74 15.95 -14.64 28.41
C ALA A 74 16.91 -15.09 29.54
N GLN A 75 18.06 -15.70 29.21
CA GLN A 75 18.97 -16.29 30.21
C GLN A 75 20.35 -15.63 30.30
N HIS A 76 20.61 -14.54 29.58
CA HIS A 76 21.83 -13.75 29.74
C HIS A 76 21.53 -12.42 30.43
N PRO A 77 22.29 -12.03 31.47
CA PRO A 77 22.10 -10.73 32.10
C PRO A 77 22.32 -9.64 31.04
N MET A 78 21.30 -8.79 30.83
CA MET A 78 21.37 -7.68 29.88
C MET A 78 22.59 -6.82 30.18
N ARG A 79 23.67 -7.00 29.42
CA ARG A 79 24.68 -5.95 29.26
C ARG A 79 23.95 -4.76 28.65
N SER A 80 23.99 -3.61 29.31
CA SER A 80 23.50 -2.34 28.76
C SER A 80 24.20 -2.07 27.43
N TYR A 81 23.53 -2.36 26.32
CA TYR A 81 24.04 -2.05 24.98
C TYR A 81 23.91 -0.54 24.77
N LYS A 82 25.04 0.17 24.84
CA LYS A 82 25.07 1.63 24.65
C LYS A 82 24.89 2.05 23.18
N ASP A 83 25.05 1.12 22.22
CA ASP A 83 24.97 1.41 20.79
C ASP A 83 23.83 0.60 20.14
N VAL A 84 22.83 1.34 19.63
CA VAL A 84 21.69 0.80 18.86
C VAL A 84 22.16 -0.05 17.69
N ARG A 85 23.30 0.24 17.07
CA ARG A 85 23.85 -0.56 15.94
C ARG A 85 24.28 -1.96 16.37
N THR A 86 24.70 -2.11 17.62
CA THR A 86 25.04 -3.43 18.18
C THR A 86 23.77 -4.25 18.34
N ILE A 87 22.68 -3.61 18.80
CA ILE A 87 21.36 -4.23 18.92
C ILE A 87 20.87 -4.63 17.52
N THR A 88 20.81 -3.70 16.55
CA THR A 88 20.30 -3.99 15.19
C THR A 88 21.04 -5.13 14.50
N LYS A 89 22.35 -5.24 14.72
CA LYS A 89 23.15 -6.36 14.21
C LYS A 89 22.81 -7.67 14.91
N GLN A 90 22.67 -7.68 16.23
CA GLN A 90 22.32 -8.90 16.98
C GLN A 90 20.94 -9.42 16.62
N ILE A 91 19.95 -8.54 16.38
CA ILE A 91 18.61 -8.92 15.92
C ILE A 91 18.48 -8.97 14.38
N CYS A 92 19.61 -8.98 13.64
CA CYS A 92 19.68 -9.16 12.18
C CYS A 92 18.80 -8.20 11.35
N LEU A 93 18.59 -6.97 11.82
CA LEU A 93 17.81 -5.95 11.11
C LEU A 93 18.57 -5.30 9.95
N ASP A 94 19.89 -5.36 9.93
CA ASP A 94 20.68 -4.68 8.89
C ASP A 94 20.58 -5.42 7.53
N PRO A 95 20.08 -4.75 6.47
CA PRO A 95 19.99 -5.34 5.13
C PRO A 95 21.34 -5.38 4.41
N GLU A 96 21.46 -6.30 3.46
CA GLU A 96 22.55 -6.32 2.50
C GLU A 96 22.23 -5.35 1.35
N ILE A 97 22.99 -4.25 1.29
CA ILE A 97 22.86 -3.21 0.26
C ILE A 97 24.22 -3.07 -0.41
N LYS A 98 24.27 -3.35 -1.71
CA LYS A 98 25.49 -3.23 -2.53
C LYS A 98 25.58 -1.82 -3.10
N PRO A 99 26.65 -1.05 -2.80
CA PRO A 99 26.89 0.24 -3.42
C PRO A 99 27.61 0.08 -4.75
N TYR A 100 27.26 0.92 -5.73
CA TYR A 100 27.96 1.09 -7.00
C TYR A 100 28.37 2.55 -7.16
N THR A 101 29.57 2.79 -7.70
CA THR A 101 29.92 4.12 -8.19
C THR A 101 29.09 4.39 -9.44
N CYS A 102 28.31 5.46 -9.42
CA CYS A 102 27.41 5.83 -10.51
C CYS A 102 27.95 7.07 -11.23
N CYS A 103 27.95 7.06 -12.57
CA CYS A 103 28.31 8.24 -13.33
C CYS A 103 27.20 9.31 -13.21
N PRO A 104 27.48 10.55 -12.73
CA PRO A 104 26.46 11.58 -12.56
C PRO A 104 25.94 12.15 -13.88
N LYS A 105 26.50 11.76 -15.04
CA LYS A 105 26.08 12.21 -16.37
C LYS A 105 25.29 11.13 -17.13
N CYS A 106 25.77 9.89 -17.12
CA CYS A 106 25.20 8.81 -17.95
C CYS A 106 24.69 7.62 -17.14
N PHE A 107 24.77 7.66 -15.81
CA PHE A 107 24.33 6.60 -14.89
C PHE A 107 25.00 5.23 -15.05
N SER A 108 26.05 5.10 -15.87
CA SER A 108 26.86 3.87 -15.91
C SER A 108 27.38 3.53 -14.50
N LEU A 109 27.26 2.26 -14.16
CA LEU A 109 27.60 1.72 -12.85
C LEU A 109 28.97 1.04 -12.88
N TYR A 110 29.73 1.20 -11.80
CA TYR A 110 31.04 0.59 -11.61
C TYR A 110 31.13 0.03 -10.20
N GLU A 111 31.78 -1.13 -10.06
CA GLU A 111 32.11 -1.64 -8.73
C GLU A 111 33.09 -0.70 -8.02
N PRO A 112 32.88 -0.40 -6.73
CA PRO A 112 33.75 0.51 -5.98
C PRO A 112 35.25 0.16 -6.08
N GLU A 113 35.57 -1.12 -6.10
CA GLU A 113 36.95 -1.65 -6.16
C GLU A 113 37.64 -1.38 -7.51
N TYR A 114 36.87 -1.28 -8.59
CA TYR A 114 37.37 -1.15 -9.97
C TYR A 114 36.93 0.17 -10.62
N THR A 115 36.57 1.16 -9.81
CA THR A 115 36.05 2.45 -10.30
C THR A 115 37.14 3.24 -11.02
N PRO A 116 36.98 3.58 -12.32
CA PRO A 116 37.93 4.44 -13.01
C PRO A 116 37.79 5.90 -12.55
N THR A 117 38.84 6.71 -12.71
CA THR A 117 38.80 8.13 -12.32
C THR A 117 37.82 8.96 -13.16
N THR A 118 37.68 8.61 -14.43
CA THR A 118 36.75 9.20 -15.39
C THR A 118 35.91 8.12 -16.05
N CYS A 119 34.69 8.45 -16.45
CA CYS A 119 33.74 7.52 -17.04
C CYS A 119 34.12 7.16 -18.49
N PRO A 120 34.48 5.89 -18.79
CA PRO A 120 34.84 5.44 -20.13
C PRO A 120 33.65 5.13 -21.04
N TYR A 121 32.41 5.34 -20.59
CA TYR A 121 31.21 4.92 -21.32
C TYR A 121 31.05 5.64 -22.68
N HIS A 122 30.65 4.89 -23.70
CA HIS A 122 30.23 5.39 -25.01
C HIS A 122 28.78 4.98 -25.28
N ARG A 123 27.92 5.93 -25.65
CA ARG A 123 26.51 5.68 -26.00
C ARG A 123 26.38 4.83 -27.27
N SER A 124 27.29 4.99 -28.21
CA SER A 124 27.41 4.18 -29.42
C SER A 124 28.88 4.13 -29.88
N LYS A 125 29.21 3.23 -30.80
CA LYS A 125 30.56 3.13 -31.38
C LYS A 125 31.07 4.43 -32.00
N LYS A 126 30.18 5.35 -32.39
CA LYS A 126 30.51 6.65 -33.00
C LYS A 126 30.42 7.83 -32.02
N SER A 127 29.90 7.62 -30.81
CA SER A 127 29.74 8.71 -29.84
C SER A 127 31.03 8.97 -29.06
N GLN A 128 31.25 10.23 -28.69
CA GLN A 128 32.33 10.61 -27.76
C GLN A 128 32.19 9.89 -26.42
N VAL A 129 33.33 9.68 -25.75
CA VAL A 129 33.39 9.16 -24.38
C VAL A 129 32.61 10.11 -23.45
N CYS A 130 31.92 9.58 -22.45
CA CYS A 130 31.24 10.36 -21.43
C CYS A 130 32.19 11.33 -20.70
N GLY A 131 33.36 10.84 -20.27
CA GLY A 131 34.49 11.61 -19.75
C GLY A 131 34.27 12.23 -18.36
N LYS A 132 33.11 12.01 -17.73
CA LYS A 132 32.77 12.62 -16.44
C LYS A 132 33.59 12.00 -15.30
N HIS A 133 34.12 12.83 -14.40
CA HIS A 133 34.81 12.36 -13.19
C HIS A 133 33.88 11.56 -12.28
N LEU A 134 34.36 10.40 -11.82
CA LEU A 134 33.60 9.46 -10.98
C LEU A 134 33.98 9.54 -9.51
N VAL A 135 35.14 10.10 -9.18
CA VAL A 135 35.64 10.22 -7.80
C VAL A 135 36.06 11.66 -7.48
N LYS A 136 35.94 12.04 -6.20
CA LYS A 136 36.40 13.31 -5.63
C LYS A 136 37.43 13.04 -4.55
N SER A 137 38.41 13.95 -4.42
CA SER A 137 39.39 13.93 -3.33
C SER A 137 38.79 14.59 -2.09
N ILE A 138 38.88 13.93 -0.93
CA ILE A 138 38.62 14.58 0.36
C ILE A 138 39.92 15.28 0.77
N ALA A 139 40.14 16.50 0.27
CA ALA A 139 41.11 17.39 0.91
C ALA A 139 40.38 18.07 2.07
N ASP A 140 40.83 17.83 3.30
CA ASP A 140 40.27 18.46 4.50
C ASP A 140 40.67 19.95 4.50
N PRO A 141 39.73 20.92 4.34
CA PRO A 141 40.07 22.34 4.27
C PRO A 141 40.68 22.87 5.58
N LEU A 142 40.43 22.18 6.70
CA LEU A 142 40.87 22.61 8.03
C LEU A 142 42.30 22.18 8.39
N ILE A 143 42.88 21.20 7.70
CA ILE A 143 44.25 20.75 7.98
C ILE A 143 45.30 21.62 7.25
N ALA A 144 44.91 22.32 6.19
CA ALA A 144 45.82 23.19 5.43
C ALA A 144 46.24 24.47 6.19
N GLN A 145 45.54 24.88 7.24
CA GLN A 145 45.84 26.12 7.99
C GLN A 145 46.64 25.91 9.28
N LEU A 146 46.92 24.66 9.69
CA LEU A 146 47.66 24.36 10.93
C LEU A 146 49.05 23.75 10.70
N GLN A 147 49.56 23.73 9.47
CA GLN A 147 50.92 23.24 9.18
C GLN A 147 51.90 24.38 8.91
N HIS A 148 52.09 25.24 9.91
CA HIS A 148 53.36 25.93 10.05
C HIS A 148 53.94 25.62 11.43
N ILE A 149 55.19 25.15 11.40
CA ILE A 149 56.13 24.95 12.51
C ILE A 149 56.04 23.57 13.20
N SER A 150 56.87 22.61 12.77
CA SER A 150 57.96 22.02 13.59
C SER A 150 58.72 20.91 12.83
N PHE A 151 60.03 20.89 13.06
CA PHE A 151 61.07 20.12 12.37
C PHE A 151 61.05 18.59 12.62
N ALA A 152 61.54 17.86 11.61
CA ALA A 152 62.25 16.58 11.66
C ALA A 152 61.60 15.37 12.38
N ILE A 153 60.77 14.60 11.67
CA ILE A 153 60.59 13.14 11.86
C ILE A 153 60.44 12.49 10.47
N GLN A 154 61.17 11.39 10.24
CA GLN A 154 61.14 10.59 9.00
C GLN A 154 59.69 10.31 8.55
N ARG A 155 59.36 10.76 7.33
CA ARG A 155 58.03 10.56 6.74
C ARG A 155 57.81 9.07 6.47
N ARG A 156 56.91 8.46 7.24
CA ARG A 156 56.14 7.30 6.76
C ARG A 156 55.51 7.66 5.40
N PRO A 157 55.36 6.71 4.46
CA PRO A 157 54.68 6.97 3.20
C PRO A 157 53.31 7.60 3.49
N ALA A 158 52.97 8.66 2.74
CA ALA A 158 51.71 9.37 2.89
C ALA A 158 50.55 8.37 2.84
N PRO A 159 49.52 8.49 3.72
CA PRO A 159 48.37 7.62 3.64
C PRO A 159 47.74 7.72 2.24
N PRO A 160 47.23 6.62 1.67
CA PRO A 160 46.60 6.65 0.35
C PRO A 160 45.48 7.69 0.36
N LYS A 161 45.47 8.55 -0.66
CA LYS A 161 44.43 9.57 -0.85
C LYS A 161 43.06 8.88 -0.81
N HIS A 162 42.24 9.18 0.19
CA HIS A 162 40.88 8.64 0.29
C HIS A 162 40.00 9.32 -0.77
N PHE A 163 39.85 8.66 -1.92
CA PHE A 163 38.89 9.06 -2.95
C PHE A 163 37.49 8.57 -2.58
N VAL A 164 36.47 9.41 -2.77
CA VAL A 164 35.06 9.05 -2.59
C VAL A 164 34.30 9.19 -3.91
N PRO A 165 33.32 8.31 -4.19
CA PRO A 165 32.48 8.43 -5.37
C PRO A 165 31.78 9.78 -5.46
N CYS A 166 31.71 10.35 -6.67
CA CYS A 166 30.92 11.54 -6.97
C CYS A 166 29.43 11.32 -6.73
N LEU A 167 28.95 10.10 -7.01
CA LEU A 167 27.57 9.66 -6.89
C LEU A 167 27.55 8.15 -6.64
N THR A 168 26.67 7.69 -5.75
CA THR A 168 26.55 6.28 -5.38
C THR A 168 25.14 5.79 -5.66
N TYR A 169 25.02 4.71 -6.42
CA TYR A 169 23.77 3.96 -6.57
C TYR A 169 23.73 2.83 -5.56
N HIS A 170 22.59 2.66 -4.88
CA HIS A 170 22.40 1.62 -3.88
C HIS A 170 21.38 0.61 -4.41
N ASN A 171 21.78 -0.65 -4.45
CA ASN A 171 20.95 -1.77 -4.87
C ASN A 171 20.80 -2.74 -3.69
N GLN A 172 19.56 -3.10 -3.37
CA GLN A 172 19.29 -4.20 -2.47
C GLN A 172 19.32 -5.48 -3.28
N GLN A 173 20.17 -6.42 -2.89
CA GLN A 173 20.26 -7.69 -3.62
C GLN A 173 18.96 -8.47 -3.44
N PHE A 174 18.33 -8.81 -4.57
CA PHE A 174 17.04 -9.50 -4.58
C PHE A 174 17.16 -10.88 -3.93
N LYS A 175 18.25 -11.60 -4.20
CA LYS A 175 18.53 -12.92 -3.61
C LYS A 175 18.63 -12.88 -2.07
N SER A 176 19.29 -11.86 -1.52
CA SER A 176 19.48 -11.67 -0.07
C SER A 176 18.16 -11.34 0.62
N TRP A 177 17.40 -10.43 0.02
CA TRP A 177 16.04 -10.12 0.49
C TRP A 177 15.12 -11.34 0.44
N LEU A 178 15.15 -12.11 -0.65
CA LEU A 178 14.34 -13.33 -0.80
C LEU A 178 14.66 -14.37 0.28
N HIS A 179 15.95 -14.54 0.61
CA HIS A 179 16.37 -15.41 1.69
C HIS A 179 15.72 -15.00 3.02
N TRP A 180 15.80 -13.72 3.36
CA TRP A 180 15.16 -13.21 4.56
C TRP A 180 13.63 -13.40 4.52
N PHE A 181 12.99 -12.96 3.42
CA PHE A 181 11.53 -12.98 3.25
C PHE A 181 10.94 -14.38 3.46
N LEU A 182 11.54 -15.42 2.88
CA LEU A 182 11.05 -16.80 3.00
C LEU A 182 11.33 -17.46 4.35
N ASN A 183 12.20 -16.86 5.16
CA ASN A 183 12.47 -17.29 6.54
C ASN A 183 11.64 -16.50 7.57
N VAL A 184 10.83 -15.52 7.15
CA VAL A 184 9.88 -14.83 8.04
C VAL A 184 8.83 -15.84 8.54
N PRO A 185 8.63 -16.00 9.87
CA PRO A 185 7.63 -16.91 10.42
C PRO A 185 6.22 -16.64 9.87
N GLY A 186 5.49 -17.72 9.52
CA GLY A 186 4.12 -17.65 9.00
C GLY A 186 3.97 -17.16 7.55
N ILE A 187 5.04 -16.75 6.86
CA ILE A 187 4.93 -16.23 5.48
C ILE A 187 4.42 -17.30 4.50
N LYS A 188 4.86 -18.55 4.66
CA LYS A 188 4.43 -19.67 3.81
C LYS A 188 2.94 -19.95 3.98
N ASP A 189 2.45 -19.94 5.21
CA ASP A 189 1.04 -20.20 5.51
C ASP A 189 0.18 -19.09 4.94
N LYS A 190 0.64 -17.83 5.03
CA LYS A 190 0.02 -16.69 4.33
C LYS A 190 -0.02 -16.89 2.80
N LEU A 191 1.08 -17.35 2.19
CA LEU A 191 1.14 -17.61 0.74
C LEU A 191 0.19 -18.74 0.31
N LEU A 192 0.14 -19.84 1.06
CA LEU A 192 -0.72 -20.99 0.78
C LEU A 192 -2.19 -20.66 1.03
N SER A 193 -2.50 -19.99 2.14
CA SER A 193 -3.85 -19.51 2.47
C SER A 193 -4.37 -18.57 1.38
N TRP A 194 -3.55 -17.63 0.91
CA TRP A 194 -3.92 -16.76 -0.20
C TRP A 194 -4.16 -17.53 -1.49
N GLN A 195 -3.28 -18.47 -1.84
CA GLN A 195 -3.45 -19.31 -3.02
C GLN A 195 -4.76 -20.11 -2.96
N GLN A 196 -5.08 -20.72 -1.82
CA GLN A 196 -6.32 -21.46 -1.61
C GLN A 196 -7.55 -20.54 -1.68
N HIS A 197 -7.46 -19.36 -1.10
CA HIS A 197 -8.52 -18.34 -1.15
C HIS A 197 -8.83 -17.90 -2.58
N VAL A 198 -7.80 -17.70 -3.41
CA VAL A 198 -7.97 -17.35 -4.82
C VAL A 198 -8.53 -18.53 -5.62
N GLN A 199 -8.07 -19.75 -5.36
CA GLN A 199 -8.53 -20.93 -6.09
C GLN A 199 -9.98 -21.33 -5.75
N SER A 200 -10.44 -21.08 -4.52
CA SER A 200 -11.80 -21.43 -4.10
C SER A 200 -12.89 -20.55 -4.72
N ARG A 201 -12.53 -19.36 -5.24
CA ARG A 201 -13.47 -18.40 -5.85
C ARG A 201 -13.49 -18.53 -7.37
N CYS A 202 -14.28 -19.46 -7.92
CA CYS A 202 -14.37 -19.69 -9.36
C CYS A 202 -15.81 -19.63 -9.89
N ASN A 203 -16.35 -18.42 -10.10
CA ASN A 203 -17.71 -18.21 -10.65
C ASN A 203 -17.71 -17.40 -11.97
N GLY A 204 -16.64 -17.45 -12.76
CA GLY A 204 -16.50 -16.67 -14.01
C GLY A 204 -16.13 -15.18 -13.83
N THR A 205 -16.06 -14.71 -12.58
CA THR A 205 -15.52 -13.40 -12.19
C THR A 205 -14.05 -13.53 -11.79
N VAL A 206 -13.21 -12.63 -12.29
CA VAL A 206 -11.79 -12.52 -11.92
C VAL A 206 -11.67 -11.55 -10.74
N PHE A 207 -11.23 -12.02 -9.58
CA PHE A 207 -11.04 -11.20 -8.37
C PHE A 207 -9.56 -10.91 -8.09
N ASP A 208 -8.68 -11.79 -8.55
CA ASP A 208 -7.24 -11.67 -8.35
C ASP A 208 -6.48 -11.86 -9.66
N ILE A 209 -5.30 -11.22 -9.74
CA ILE A 209 -4.41 -11.36 -10.90
C ILE A 209 -4.08 -12.84 -11.18
N GLN A 210 -4.00 -13.71 -10.16
CA GLN A 210 -3.69 -15.13 -10.35
C GLN A 210 -4.76 -15.91 -11.13
N GLN A 211 -5.97 -15.36 -11.27
CA GLN A 211 -7.06 -15.90 -12.10
C GLN A 211 -7.10 -15.28 -13.50
N SER A 212 -6.30 -14.24 -13.74
CA SER A 212 -6.35 -13.44 -14.97
C SER A 212 -5.68 -14.13 -16.15
N LYS A 213 -6.01 -13.66 -17.37
CA LYS A 213 -5.35 -14.09 -18.61
C LYS A 213 -3.86 -13.74 -18.59
N ALA A 214 -3.48 -12.62 -17.97
CA ALA A 214 -2.09 -12.21 -17.80
C ALA A 214 -1.31 -13.26 -17.02
N TRP A 215 -1.83 -13.73 -15.88
CA TRP A 215 -1.18 -14.75 -15.07
C TRP A 215 -1.01 -16.08 -15.82
N CYS A 216 -2.03 -16.53 -16.54
CA CYS A 216 -1.92 -17.69 -17.41
C CYS A 216 -0.85 -17.52 -18.50
N SER A 217 -0.58 -16.29 -18.94
CA SER A 217 0.45 -16.01 -19.94
C SER A 217 1.87 -15.98 -19.38
N PHE A 218 2.02 -15.81 -18.06
CA PHE A 218 3.32 -15.93 -17.38
C PHE A 218 3.77 -17.38 -17.28
N ALA A 219 2.82 -18.31 -17.28
CA ALA A 219 3.12 -19.73 -17.41
C ALA A 219 3.76 -19.97 -18.79
N LEU A 220 5.03 -20.37 -18.80
CA LEU A 220 5.75 -20.65 -20.04
C LEU A 220 5.01 -21.75 -20.81
N LYS A 221 4.98 -21.69 -22.15
CA LYS A 221 4.52 -22.83 -22.97
C LYS A 221 5.30 -24.13 -22.70
N ASN A 222 6.47 -24.02 -22.07
CA ASN A 222 7.32 -25.13 -21.62
C ASN A 222 7.26 -25.35 -20.10
N ASP A 223 6.24 -24.82 -19.40
CA ASP A 223 6.10 -25.06 -17.97
C ASP A 223 5.87 -26.55 -17.73
N ARG A 224 6.98 -27.21 -17.39
CA ARG A 224 6.93 -28.52 -16.75
C ARG A 224 6.02 -28.42 -15.54
N LYS A 225 5.25 -29.48 -15.30
CA LYS A 225 4.47 -29.67 -14.07
C LYS A 225 5.39 -29.36 -12.88
N LEU A 226 4.94 -28.49 -11.97
CA LEU A 226 5.72 -28.18 -10.77
C LEU A 226 6.04 -29.51 -10.07
N CYS A 227 7.31 -29.74 -9.78
CA CYS A 227 7.67 -30.77 -8.83
C CYS A 227 7.09 -30.39 -7.46
N CYS A 228 6.76 -31.37 -6.62
CA CYS A 228 6.18 -31.16 -5.29
C CYS A 228 6.99 -30.19 -4.39
N ASN A 229 8.30 -30.02 -4.67
CA ASN A 229 9.21 -29.17 -3.92
C ASN A 229 9.63 -27.87 -4.66
N GLU A 230 8.93 -27.43 -5.70
CA GLU A 230 9.23 -26.17 -6.40
C GLU A 230 8.35 -25.02 -5.87
N LEU A 231 8.89 -23.80 -5.75
CA LEU A 231 8.13 -22.57 -5.51
C LEU A 231 8.32 -21.63 -6.69
N ARG A 232 7.23 -21.12 -7.24
CA ARG A 232 7.28 -20.05 -8.25
C ARG A 232 6.67 -18.79 -7.66
N LEU A 233 7.43 -17.71 -7.66
CA LEU A 233 6.97 -16.40 -7.21
C LEU A 233 6.96 -15.45 -8.38
N THR A 234 5.91 -14.63 -8.47
CA THR A 234 5.79 -13.59 -9.49
C THR A 234 5.79 -12.24 -8.79
N PHE A 235 6.66 -11.34 -9.24
CA PHE A 235 6.77 -9.98 -8.72
C PHE A 235 6.33 -8.97 -9.77
N SER A 236 5.83 -7.83 -9.32
CA SER A 236 5.61 -6.65 -10.16
C SER A 236 6.71 -5.64 -9.89
N LEU A 237 7.22 -5.00 -10.94
CA LEU A 237 8.19 -3.92 -10.86
C LEU A 237 7.44 -2.59 -10.84
N TYR A 238 7.52 -1.89 -9.71
CA TYR A 238 7.01 -0.53 -9.60
C TYR A 238 8.14 0.49 -9.82
N VAL A 239 7.90 1.51 -10.64
CA VAL A 239 8.85 2.61 -10.87
C VAL A 239 8.13 3.95 -10.80
N ASP A 240 8.66 4.86 -10.00
CA ASP A 240 8.14 6.22 -9.85
C ASP A 240 9.25 7.22 -9.53
N TRP A 241 8.98 8.49 -9.87
CA TRP A 241 9.89 9.60 -9.66
C TRP A 241 9.30 10.51 -8.58
N PHE A 242 9.87 10.49 -7.38
CA PHE A 242 9.43 11.35 -6.29
C PHE A 242 10.53 12.31 -5.83
N ASN A 243 10.13 13.47 -5.30
CA ASN A 243 11.06 14.42 -4.69
C ASN A 243 11.34 13.98 -3.24
N PRO A 244 12.59 13.69 -2.86
CA PRO A 244 12.94 13.32 -1.49
C PRO A 244 12.89 14.50 -0.51
N PHE A 245 12.84 15.74 -1.00
CA PHE A 245 12.85 16.97 -0.17
C PHE A 245 11.48 17.67 -0.06
N GLY A 246 10.39 17.13 -0.65
CA GLY A 246 9.12 17.84 -0.84
C GLY A 246 7.88 17.22 -0.16
N ASN A 247 7.05 18.10 0.41
CA ASN A 247 5.73 17.97 1.06
C ASN A 247 5.43 16.66 1.81
N LYS A 248 5.58 16.73 3.15
CA LYS A 248 5.06 15.77 4.13
C LYS A 248 3.54 15.67 4.00
N LEU A 249 3.04 14.84 3.08
CA LEU A 249 1.63 14.48 3.08
C LEU A 249 1.39 13.55 4.28
N ALA A 250 0.71 14.11 5.28
CA ALA A 250 0.24 13.39 6.44
C ALA A 250 -0.95 12.50 6.02
N GLY A 251 -0.66 11.28 5.60
CA GLY A 251 -1.63 10.18 5.60
C GLY A 251 -1.35 9.26 6.80
N GLN A 252 -2.42 8.83 7.47
CA GLN A 252 -2.37 7.85 8.57
C GLN A 252 -1.79 6.51 8.09
N GLN A 253 -1.17 5.79 9.04
CA GLN A 253 -0.57 4.48 8.82
C GLN A 253 -1.64 3.38 8.93
N ALA A 254 -2.31 3.06 7.82
CA ALA A 254 -2.91 1.74 7.68
C ALA A 254 -1.82 0.78 7.18
N SER A 255 -1.48 -0.24 7.97
CA SER A 255 -0.38 -1.17 7.68
C SER A 255 -0.72 -2.12 6.52
N MET A 256 -0.65 -1.63 5.29
CA MET A 256 -0.61 -2.54 4.13
C MET A 256 0.75 -3.21 4.06
N GLY A 257 0.86 -4.42 4.64
CA GLY A 257 1.80 -5.50 4.29
C GLY A 257 3.20 -5.11 3.79
N THR A 258 3.89 -4.19 4.46
CA THR A 258 5.23 -3.71 4.09
C THR A 258 6.25 -4.85 4.00
N GLU A 259 5.99 -5.97 4.68
CA GLU A 259 6.74 -7.23 4.64
C GLU A 259 6.95 -7.82 3.22
N ARG A 260 6.10 -7.48 2.25
CA ARG A 260 6.08 -8.11 0.90
C ARG A 260 6.77 -7.28 -0.20
N ILE A 261 7.39 -6.15 0.14
CA ILE A 261 7.99 -5.21 -0.82
C ILE A 261 9.52 -5.25 -0.72
N VAL A 262 10.19 -5.23 -1.87
CA VAL A 262 11.65 -5.10 -1.97
C VAL A 262 11.98 -3.82 -2.73
N ILE A 263 12.92 -3.04 -2.21
CA ILE A 263 13.41 -1.86 -2.92
C ILE A 263 14.60 -2.31 -3.77
N ALA A 264 14.37 -2.63 -5.05
CA ALA A 264 15.45 -3.08 -5.93
C ALA A 264 16.57 -2.05 -6.10
N GLY A 265 16.23 -0.76 -6.08
CA GLY A 265 17.20 0.32 -6.23
C GLY A 265 16.59 1.67 -5.95
N MET A 266 17.41 2.62 -5.50
CA MET A 266 17.04 4.03 -5.40
C MET A 266 17.88 4.85 -6.37
N ILE A 267 17.21 5.53 -7.30
CA ILE A 267 17.85 6.28 -8.37
C ILE A 267 18.44 7.56 -7.77
N PRO A 268 19.76 7.79 -7.92
CA PRO A 268 20.40 8.90 -7.24
C PRO A 268 20.05 10.24 -7.89
N ALA A 269 19.87 11.27 -7.05
CA ALA A 269 19.70 12.67 -7.49
C ALA A 269 20.95 13.18 -8.25
N PRO A 270 20.89 14.24 -9.09
CA PRO A 270 19.84 15.27 -9.15
C PRO A 270 18.87 15.20 -10.34
N HIS A 271 19.14 14.39 -11.36
CA HIS A 271 18.31 14.36 -12.58
C HIS A 271 17.68 12.99 -12.81
N LYS A 272 16.46 12.99 -13.36
CA LYS A 272 15.81 11.75 -13.78
C LYS A 272 16.63 11.15 -14.95
N PRO A 273 16.95 9.85 -14.93
CA PRO A 273 17.60 9.18 -16.06
C PRO A 273 16.75 9.28 -17.33
N ASP A 274 17.43 9.34 -18.46
CA ASP A 274 16.78 9.33 -19.78
C ASP A 274 16.50 7.89 -20.24
N MET A 275 15.86 7.76 -21.41
CA MET A 275 15.53 6.47 -22.03
C MET A 275 16.74 5.54 -22.27
N THR A 276 17.93 6.12 -22.34
CA THR A 276 19.17 5.42 -22.70
C THR A 276 20.03 5.09 -21.48
N THR A 277 19.93 5.90 -20.42
CA THR A 277 20.74 5.74 -19.22
C THR A 277 20.03 4.92 -18.15
N ILE A 278 18.70 4.79 -18.24
CA ILE A 278 17.90 3.98 -17.30
C ILE A 278 18.30 2.49 -17.35
N SER A 279 18.81 2.01 -18.49
CA SER A 279 19.29 0.63 -18.64
C SER A 279 20.39 0.31 -17.65
N HIS A 280 21.36 1.21 -17.43
CA HIS A 280 22.46 1.00 -16.49
C HIS A 280 21.97 0.76 -15.05
N ILE A 281 20.87 1.40 -14.67
CA ILE A 281 20.27 1.27 -13.33
C ILE A 281 19.51 -0.05 -13.19
N LEU A 282 18.84 -0.49 -14.28
CA LEU A 282 18.07 -1.73 -14.30
C LEU A 282 18.95 -2.97 -14.47
N GLU A 283 20.15 -2.83 -15.04
CA GLU A 283 21.06 -3.94 -15.34
C GLU A 283 21.30 -4.87 -14.15
N PRO A 284 21.66 -4.39 -12.93
CA PRO A 284 21.84 -5.28 -11.77
C PRO A 284 20.59 -6.08 -11.41
N LEU A 285 19.41 -5.46 -11.49
CA LEU A 285 18.14 -6.14 -11.22
C LEU A 285 17.84 -7.20 -12.28
N VAL A 286 18.05 -6.88 -13.56
CA VAL A 286 17.79 -7.82 -14.66
C VAL A 286 18.76 -8.99 -14.65
N ASP A 287 20.03 -8.77 -14.30
CA ASP A 287 21.02 -9.83 -14.12
C ASP A 287 20.60 -10.82 -13.03
N GLU A 288 20.13 -10.32 -11.88
CA GLU A 288 19.57 -11.16 -10.82
C GLU A 288 18.31 -11.90 -11.29
N LEU A 289 17.38 -11.24 -11.97
CA LEU A 289 16.16 -11.86 -12.48
C LEU A 289 16.45 -12.95 -13.51
N LEU A 290 17.46 -12.78 -14.37
CA LEU A 290 17.88 -13.82 -15.32
C LEU A 290 18.33 -15.08 -14.58
N LEU A 291 19.12 -14.94 -13.52
CA LEU A 291 19.56 -16.05 -12.69
C LEU A 291 18.38 -16.70 -11.94
N LEU A 292 17.55 -15.89 -11.28
CA LEU A 292 16.45 -16.35 -10.45
C LEU A 292 15.32 -17.00 -11.28
N ASN A 293 15.16 -16.61 -12.54
CA ASN A 293 14.22 -17.23 -13.47
C ASN A 293 14.62 -18.68 -13.85
N THR A 294 15.92 -19.01 -13.86
CA THR A 294 16.37 -20.40 -14.05
C THR A 294 16.08 -21.27 -12.84
N GLY A 295 15.92 -20.66 -11.66
CA GLY A 295 15.60 -21.29 -10.40
C GLY A 295 16.83 -21.54 -9.53
N VAL A 296 16.76 -21.07 -8.29
CA VAL A 296 17.82 -21.20 -7.27
C VAL A 296 17.37 -22.16 -6.17
N PHE A 297 18.32 -22.90 -5.59
CA PHE A 297 18.05 -23.71 -4.41
C PHE A 297 18.26 -22.89 -3.14
N GLN A 298 17.25 -22.90 -2.26
CA GLN A 298 17.30 -22.15 -1.01
C GLN A 298 16.70 -22.96 0.14
N LYS A 299 17.37 -22.93 1.28
CA LYS A 299 16.87 -23.49 2.53
C LYS A 299 15.80 -22.57 3.12
N THR A 300 14.72 -23.16 3.59
CA THR A 300 13.63 -22.46 4.28
C THR A 300 13.25 -23.29 5.52
N PRO A 301 12.56 -22.72 6.52
CA PRO A 301 12.28 -23.44 7.77
C PRO A 301 11.56 -24.78 7.54
N ASN A 302 10.67 -24.80 6.53
CA ASN A 302 9.90 -25.99 6.16
C ASN A 302 10.60 -26.94 5.16
N PHE A 303 11.73 -26.53 4.59
CA PHE A 303 12.51 -27.32 3.64
C PHE A 303 14.01 -27.16 3.98
N PRO A 304 14.50 -27.86 5.04
CA PRO A 304 15.89 -27.73 5.51
C PRO A 304 16.92 -28.23 4.50
N ASN A 305 16.53 -29.19 3.65
CA ASN A 305 17.33 -29.67 2.51
C ASN A 305 17.32 -28.72 1.31
N GLY A 306 16.59 -27.61 1.42
CA GLY A 306 16.39 -26.67 0.35
C GLY A 306 15.23 -27.04 -0.56
N ARG A 307 14.69 -26.02 -1.23
CA ARG A 307 13.69 -26.16 -2.27
C ARG A 307 14.09 -25.30 -3.47
N ARG A 308 13.67 -25.69 -4.67
CA ARG A 308 13.90 -24.87 -5.87
C ARG A 308 12.91 -23.73 -5.88
N ILE A 309 13.40 -22.50 -6.01
CA ILE A 309 12.59 -21.29 -6.12
C ILE A 309 12.91 -20.63 -7.46
N SER A 310 11.88 -20.31 -8.23
CA SER A 310 12.01 -19.49 -9.43
C SER A 310 11.21 -18.21 -9.30
N ILE A 311 11.74 -17.13 -9.87
CA ILE A 311 11.11 -15.82 -9.84
C ILE A 311 10.85 -15.31 -11.24
N HIS A 312 9.66 -14.76 -11.43
CA HIS A 312 9.22 -14.17 -12.67
C HIS A 312 8.81 -12.71 -12.44
N LEU A 313 9.14 -11.84 -13.39
CA LEU A 313 8.62 -10.49 -13.43
C LEU A 313 7.31 -10.46 -14.23
N GLY A 314 6.19 -10.23 -13.55
CA GLY A 314 4.84 -10.27 -14.16
C GLY A 314 4.41 -8.95 -14.79
N ALA A 315 4.37 -7.87 -13.99
CA ALA A 315 3.88 -6.58 -14.44
C ALA A 315 4.91 -5.46 -14.19
N LEU A 316 4.99 -4.51 -15.13
CA LEU A 316 5.57 -3.19 -14.92
C LEU A 316 4.44 -2.23 -14.57
N ILE A 317 4.57 -1.59 -13.42
CA ILE A 317 3.61 -0.65 -12.85
C ILE A 317 4.30 0.69 -12.67
N GLY A 318 3.65 1.75 -13.13
CA GLY A 318 4.14 3.12 -12.99
C GLY A 318 3.28 4.06 -13.81
N ASP A 319 3.52 5.36 -13.66
CA ASP A 319 2.91 6.33 -14.57
C ASP A 319 3.37 6.07 -16.02
N ILE A 320 2.68 6.70 -16.98
CA ILE A 320 2.98 6.49 -18.42
C ILE A 320 4.44 6.89 -18.73
N VAL A 321 4.97 7.92 -18.09
CA VAL A 321 6.32 8.44 -18.35
C VAL A 321 7.39 7.46 -17.89
N ALA A 322 7.27 6.93 -16.66
CA ALA A 322 8.12 5.89 -16.11
C ALA A 322 7.98 4.60 -16.92
N SER A 323 6.76 4.16 -17.19
CA SER A 323 6.49 2.94 -17.94
C SER A 323 7.06 3.01 -19.35
N HIS A 324 6.96 4.15 -20.03
CA HIS A 324 7.61 4.37 -21.33
C HIS A 324 9.11 4.23 -21.25
N LYS A 325 9.77 4.86 -20.27
CA LYS A 325 11.21 4.75 -20.06
C LYS A 325 11.68 3.32 -19.84
N ILE A 326 10.94 2.57 -19.04
CA ILE A 326 11.34 1.23 -18.59
C ILE A 326 10.96 0.14 -19.61
N ALA A 327 9.80 0.27 -20.29
CA ALA A 327 9.39 -0.64 -21.35
C ALA A 327 9.92 -0.24 -22.74
N GLY A 328 10.46 0.98 -22.85
CA GLY A 328 11.11 1.57 -24.01
C GLY A 328 10.20 1.97 -25.15
N PHE A 329 9.03 2.50 -24.78
CA PHE A 329 8.21 3.24 -25.72
C PHE A 329 8.77 4.65 -25.90
N ALA A 330 8.50 5.25 -27.05
CA ALA A 330 8.78 6.67 -27.25
C ALA A 330 7.96 7.51 -26.26
N SER A 331 8.46 8.70 -25.92
CA SER A 331 7.76 9.64 -25.03
C SER A 331 6.30 9.85 -25.45
N HIS A 332 5.44 10.19 -24.48
CA HIS A 332 4.07 10.60 -24.72
C HIS A 332 3.91 11.82 -25.64
N TYR A 333 4.99 12.56 -25.91
CA TYR A 333 5.01 13.65 -26.91
C TYR A 333 5.29 13.19 -28.34
N ALA A 334 5.75 11.95 -28.55
CA ALA A 334 6.11 11.43 -29.86
C ALA A 334 4.88 11.27 -30.77
N THR A 335 5.12 11.18 -32.08
CA THR A 335 4.06 10.93 -33.09
C THR A 335 3.24 9.70 -32.75
N PHE A 336 3.89 8.61 -32.31
CA PHE A 336 3.25 7.40 -31.82
C PHE A 336 3.44 7.26 -30.31
N PHE A 337 2.56 7.91 -29.56
CA PHE A 337 2.65 8.04 -28.11
C PHE A 337 2.08 6.83 -27.34
N CYS A 338 1.25 5.99 -27.96
CA CYS A 338 0.56 4.90 -27.26
C CYS A 338 1.41 3.62 -27.15
N SER A 339 1.43 3.02 -25.95
CA SER A 339 2.13 1.75 -25.65
C SER A 339 1.45 0.52 -26.28
N TRP A 340 0.15 0.58 -26.56
CA TRP A 340 -0.65 -0.58 -26.99
C TRP A 340 -1.07 -0.54 -28.44
N CYS A 341 -1.25 0.65 -29.02
CA CYS A 341 -1.62 0.80 -30.42
C CYS A 341 -0.74 1.83 -31.16
N LYS A 342 -0.87 1.85 -32.49
CA LYS A 342 -0.19 2.81 -33.37
C LYS A 342 -1.11 3.97 -33.77
N CYS A 343 -1.74 4.60 -32.79
CA CYS A 343 -2.44 5.86 -33.03
C CYS A 343 -1.42 6.99 -33.19
N GLN A 344 -1.61 7.83 -34.21
CA GLN A 344 -0.83 9.06 -34.38
C GLN A 344 -1.42 10.16 -33.49
N LYS A 345 -0.56 10.99 -32.90
CA LYS A 345 -0.99 12.11 -32.04
C LYS A 345 -1.98 13.06 -32.74
N SER A 346 -1.85 13.26 -34.05
CA SER A 346 -2.79 14.05 -34.87
C SER A 346 -4.21 13.49 -34.89
N ASN A 347 -4.37 12.18 -34.76
CA ASN A 347 -5.65 11.47 -34.86
C ASN A 347 -6.24 11.17 -33.48
N MET A 348 -5.64 11.70 -32.40
CA MET A 348 -6.07 11.45 -31.03
C MET A 348 -7.49 11.97 -30.77
N MET A 349 -7.90 13.04 -31.46
CA MET A 349 -9.23 13.65 -31.34
C MET A 349 -10.36 12.73 -31.85
N ASP A 350 -10.03 11.75 -32.69
CA ASP A 350 -10.99 10.79 -33.23
C ASP A 350 -11.48 9.81 -32.18
N MET A 351 -10.76 9.69 -31.05
CA MET A 351 -11.07 8.75 -29.95
C MET A 351 -11.19 7.30 -30.43
N GLN A 352 -10.37 6.92 -31.40
CA GLN A 352 -10.29 5.56 -31.94
C GLN A 352 -8.94 4.92 -31.64
N LEU A 353 -8.96 3.59 -31.50
CA LEU A 353 -7.76 2.79 -31.35
C LEU A 353 -7.08 2.57 -32.72
N GLY A 354 -5.75 2.74 -32.75
CA GLY A 354 -4.96 2.35 -33.92
C GLY A 354 -4.69 0.84 -33.96
N PRO A 355 -3.95 0.35 -34.97
CA PRO A 355 -3.52 -1.03 -35.02
C PRO A 355 -2.71 -1.44 -33.79
N SER A 356 -3.03 -2.60 -33.19
CA SER A 356 -2.34 -3.09 -31.99
C SER A 356 -0.85 -3.34 -32.25
N ARG A 357 -0.01 -2.98 -31.27
CA ARG A 357 1.42 -3.27 -31.31
C ARG A 357 1.68 -4.75 -31.02
N LYS A 358 2.71 -5.31 -31.66
CA LYS A 358 3.13 -6.70 -31.47
C LYS A 358 4.53 -6.76 -30.86
N ARG A 359 4.76 -7.73 -29.97
CA ARG A 359 6.03 -7.96 -29.27
C ARG A 359 7.28 -7.85 -30.15
N LEU A 360 7.30 -8.59 -31.27
CA LEU A 360 8.47 -8.66 -32.15
C LEU A 360 8.77 -7.30 -32.79
N GLU A 361 7.73 -6.58 -33.18
CA GLU A 361 7.87 -5.26 -33.76
C GLU A 361 8.39 -4.24 -32.75
N THR A 362 7.79 -4.20 -31.55
CA THR A 362 8.23 -3.33 -30.46
C THR A 362 9.69 -3.59 -30.09
N ARG A 363 10.09 -4.87 -30.02
CA ARG A 363 11.49 -5.26 -29.78
C ARG A 363 12.42 -4.82 -30.91
N ARG A 364 12.02 -4.94 -32.17
CA ARG A 364 12.82 -4.48 -33.31
C ARG A 364 12.98 -2.95 -33.29
N GLN A 365 11.91 -2.21 -33.02
CA GLN A 365 11.96 -0.75 -32.89
C GLN A 365 12.92 -0.31 -31.78
N ALA A 366 12.91 -1.00 -30.63
CA ALA A 366 13.86 -0.76 -29.55
C ALA A 366 15.33 -1.07 -29.92
N ARG A 367 15.58 -2.04 -30.82
CA ARG A 367 16.95 -2.41 -31.26
C ARG A 367 17.60 -1.38 -32.19
N TYR A 368 16.82 -0.77 -33.08
CA TYR A 368 17.33 0.20 -34.05
C TYR A 368 17.16 1.66 -33.61
N GLY A 369 16.34 1.91 -32.59
CA GLY A 369 16.24 3.20 -31.91
C GLY A 369 17.31 3.36 -30.81
N THR A 370 17.34 4.53 -30.19
CA THR A 370 18.23 4.83 -29.04
C THR A 370 17.82 4.14 -27.74
N CYS A 371 16.74 3.35 -27.72
CA CYS A 371 16.10 2.81 -26.51
C CYS A 371 16.34 1.29 -26.40
N TRP A 372 17.59 0.85 -26.28
CA TRP A 372 17.91 -0.53 -25.90
C TRP A 372 17.49 -0.78 -24.45
N LEU A 373 16.79 -1.88 -24.15
CA LEU A 373 16.20 -2.08 -22.81
C LEU A 373 16.58 -3.41 -22.19
N GLU A 374 17.02 -3.33 -20.95
CA GLU A 374 17.41 -4.46 -20.12
C GLU A 374 16.29 -5.48 -19.94
N LEU A 375 15.03 -5.04 -19.75
CA LEU A 375 13.91 -5.98 -19.60
C LEU A 375 13.69 -6.89 -20.82
N ASN A 376 14.12 -6.47 -22.02
CA ASN A 376 14.01 -7.34 -23.21
C ASN A 376 15.02 -8.50 -23.21
N ARG A 377 16.03 -8.50 -22.32
CA ARG A 377 16.90 -9.65 -22.08
C ARG A 377 16.13 -10.80 -21.45
N LEU A 378 15.04 -10.53 -20.73
CA LEU A 378 14.13 -11.54 -20.23
C LEU A 378 13.33 -12.14 -21.41
N LEU A 379 13.57 -13.42 -21.71
CA LEU A 379 13.00 -14.10 -22.87
C LEU A 379 11.47 -14.27 -22.80
N TYR A 380 10.88 -14.22 -21.61
CA TYR A 380 9.43 -14.24 -21.44
C TYR A 380 8.80 -12.84 -21.54
N TRP A 381 9.57 -11.77 -21.35
CA TRP A 381 9.04 -10.40 -21.30
C TRP A 381 8.46 -9.92 -22.63
N ASP A 382 7.18 -9.60 -22.63
CA ASP A 382 6.49 -8.84 -23.68
C ASP A 382 6.26 -7.38 -23.22
N PRO A 383 6.95 -6.40 -23.82
CA PRO A 383 6.80 -4.99 -23.43
C PRO A 383 5.42 -4.40 -23.75
N VAL A 384 4.57 -5.08 -24.54
CA VAL A 384 3.19 -4.63 -24.81
C VAL A 384 2.22 -5.22 -23.78
N LYS A 385 2.40 -6.50 -23.41
CA LYS A 385 1.47 -7.22 -22.54
C LYS A 385 1.80 -7.16 -21.05
N HIS A 386 3.04 -6.88 -20.67
CA HIS A 386 3.45 -6.81 -19.27
C HIS A 386 3.48 -5.40 -18.70
N VAL A 387 3.06 -4.40 -19.45
CA VAL A 387 2.87 -3.04 -18.93
C VAL A 387 1.43 -2.92 -18.47
N ALA A 388 1.23 -2.53 -17.21
CA ALA A 388 -0.08 -2.22 -16.67
C ALA A 388 -0.38 -0.73 -16.85
N LEU A 389 -1.62 -0.38 -17.20
CA LEU A 389 -2.05 1.01 -17.18
C LEU A 389 -2.26 1.45 -15.74
N GLY A 390 -1.47 2.44 -15.33
CA GLY A 390 -1.59 3.09 -14.04
C GLY A 390 -2.91 3.82 -13.84
N VAL A 391 -3.92 3.14 -13.28
CA VAL A 391 -5.27 3.69 -13.08
C VAL A 391 -5.27 4.97 -12.25
N MET A 392 -4.37 5.09 -11.26
CA MET A 392 -4.29 6.29 -10.43
C MET A 392 -3.93 7.53 -11.25
N HIS A 393 -2.90 7.44 -12.08
CA HIS A 393 -2.47 8.59 -12.89
C HIS A 393 -3.28 8.75 -14.17
N ASN A 394 -3.72 7.67 -14.79
CA ASN A 394 -4.47 7.73 -16.05
C ASN A 394 -5.95 8.07 -15.82
N TRP A 395 -6.66 7.32 -14.98
CA TRP A 395 -8.09 7.48 -14.80
C TRP A 395 -8.39 8.61 -13.82
N TYR A 396 -7.96 8.47 -12.55
CA TYR A 396 -8.30 9.44 -11.50
C TYR A 396 -7.66 10.81 -11.73
N LYS A 397 -6.33 10.89 -11.82
CA LYS A 397 -5.62 12.16 -12.04
C LYS A 397 -5.63 12.64 -13.50
N GLY A 398 -5.88 11.73 -14.45
CA GLY A 398 -5.76 12.02 -15.87
C GLY A 398 -7.09 12.36 -16.53
N VAL A 399 -8.08 11.46 -16.46
CA VAL A 399 -9.40 11.64 -17.09
C VAL A 399 -10.36 12.38 -16.16
N LEU A 400 -10.51 11.94 -14.91
CA LEU A 400 -11.47 12.51 -13.97
C LEU A 400 -11.08 13.92 -13.55
N GLN A 401 -9.84 14.12 -13.09
CA GLN A 401 -9.37 15.45 -12.73
C GLN A 401 -9.43 16.42 -13.93
N HIS A 402 -9.13 15.97 -15.16
CA HIS A 402 -9.29 16.80 -16.35
C HIS A 402 -10.76 17.14 -16.63
N HIS A 403 -11.68 16.18 -16.46
CA HIS A 403 -13.10 16.44 -16.57
C HIS A 403 -13.52 17.58 -15.62
N TRP A 404 -13.23 17.45 -14.33
CA TRP A 404 -13.67 18.41 -13.32
C TRP A 404 -12.95 19.76 -13.40
N ARG A 405 -11.63 19.76 -13.58
CA ARG A 405 -10.84 21.00 -13.57
C ARG A 405 -10.87 21.75 -14.89
N VAL A 406 -10.81 21.03 -16.01
CA VAL A 406 -10.64 21.64 -17.34
C VAL A 406 -11.97 21.78 -18.06
N ARG A 407 -12.79 20.72 -18.13
CA ARG A 407 -14.07 20.78 -18.87
C ARG A 407 -15.16 21.51 -18.08
N TRP A 408 -15.15 21.35 -16.76
CA TRP A 408 -16.13 21.95 -15.86
C TRP A 408 -15.66 23.20 -15.12
N ALA A 409 -14.38 23.55 -15.25
CA ALA A 409 -13.79 24.77 -14.67
C ALA A 409 -14.01 24.93 -13.15
N PHE A 410 -14.02 23.84 -12.38
CA PHE A 410 -14.25 23.89 -10.93
C PHE A 410 -13.10 24.56 -10.13
N GLU A 411 -11.96 24.84 -10.76
CA GLU A 411 -10.83 25.59 -10.16
C GLU A 411 -10.49 26.81 -11.04
N PRO A 412 -10.21 28.00 -10.47
CA PRO A 412 -9.69 29.14 -11.22
C PRO A 412 -8.29 28.83 -11.80
N LYS A 413 -7.94 29.43 -12.95
CA LYS A 413 -6.68 29.18 -13.67
C LYS A 413 -5.46 29.24 -12.71
N LEU A 414 -4.62 28.20 -12.76
CA LEU A 414 -3.38 28.08 -11.97
C LEU A 414 -2.46 29.29 -12.18
N THR A 415 -2.00 29.91 -11.10
CA THR A 415 -0.81 30.76 -11.11
C THR A 415 0.42 29.90 -11.38
N GLN A 416 1.35 30.40 -12.19
CA GLN A 416 2.53 29.69 -12.72
C GLN A 416 3.48 29.06 -11.67
N HIS A 417 3.24 29.28 -10.38
CA HIS A 417 4.11 28.85 -9.28
C HIS A 417 3.92 27.39 -8.82
N ASP A 418 2.80 26.73 -9.16
CA ASP A 418 2.51 25.33 -8.78
C ASP A 418 2.83 24.30 -9.87
N ALA A 419 3.24 24.76 -11.06
CA ALA A 419 3.51 23.91 -12.23
C ALA A 419 4.78 23.03 -12.12
N HIS A 420 5.56 23.17 -11.05
CA HIS A 420 6.81 22.43 -10.89
C HIS A 420 6.68 21.06 -10.22
N ASN A 421 5.51 20.68 -9.68
CA ASN A 421 5.33 19.38 -9.01
C ASN A 421 4.29 18.45 -9.65
N ASP A 422 3.40 18.94 -10.50
CA ASP A 422 2.54 18.12 -11.34
C ASP A 422 3.03 18.25 -12.78
N GLN A 423 3.35 17.13 -13.44
CA GLN A 423 3.80 17.09 -14.84
C GLN A 423 2.67 17.39 -15.83
N LEU A 424 1.97 18.51 -15.65
CA LEU A 424 1.19 19.18 -16.68
C LEU A 424 2.01 20.37 -17.18
N GLU A 425 3.09 20.09 -17.91
CA GLU A 425 3.84 21.15 -18.58
C GLU A 425 2.99 21.75 -19.71
N ASN A 426 2.80 23.06 -19.56
CA ASN A 426 2.26 24.08 -20.46
C ASN A 426 2.26 23.71 -21.95
N VAL A 427 1.06 23.69 -22.54
CA VAL A 427 0.89 23.95 -23.98
C VAL A 427 0.32 25.35 -24.06
N GLU A 428 1.01 26.21 -24.81
CA GLU A 428 0.73 27.63 -25.01
C GLU A 428 -0.77 27.90 -25.25
N ASP A 429 -1.38 28.70 -24.37
CA ASP A 429 -2.72 29.26 -24.52
C ASP A 429 -2.62 30.31 -25.65
N SER A 430 -3.07 29.95 -26.85
CA SER A 430 -3.52 30.93 -27.84
C SER A 430 -4.99 30.67 -28.13
N ASP A 431 -5.77 31.72 -27.91
CA ASP A 431 -7.13 31.98 -28.38
C ASP A 431 -8.28 31.12 -27.82
N LEU A 432 -8.88 31.61 -26.72
CA LEU A 432 -10.28 31.29 -26.39
C LEU A 432 -11.03 32.56 -25.96
N ASP A 433 -11.80 33.10 -26.91
CA ASP A 433 -12.86 34.08 -26.67
C ASP A 433 -13.90 33.52 -25.69
N LYS A 434 -14.19 34.28 -24.64
CA LYS A 434 -15.18 33.94 -23.61
C LYS A 434 -16.59 34.19 -24.15
N SER A 435 -17.37 33.13 -24.38
CA SER A 435 -18.83 33.24 -24.49
C SER A 435 -19.47 33.26 -23.10
N SER A 436 -20.26 34.31 -22.81
CA SER A 436 -20.81 34.64 -21.49
C SER A 436 -21.90 33.69 -20.97
N SER A 437 -22.44 32.79 -21.81
CA SER A 437 -23.52 31.85 -21.41
C SER A 437 -23.01 30.57 -20.74
N SER A 438 -21.78 30.14 -21.05
CA SER A 438 -21.17 28.93 -20.46
C SER A 438 -20.81 29.10 -18.98
N CYS A 439 -20.44 30.32 -18.54
CA CYS A 439 -20.01 30.55 -17.16
C CYS A 439 -21.18 30.46 -16.17
N HIS A 440 -22.37 30.95 -16.54
CA HIS A 440 -23.54 30.98 -15.66
C HIS A 440 -24.03 29.57 -15.28
N PHE A 441 -23.95 28.60 -16.20
CA PHE A 441 -24.34 27.22 -15.93
C PHE A 441 -23.34 26.51 -15.01
N GLN A 442 -22.04 26.69 -15.26
CA GLN A 442 -20.95 26.07 -14.48
C GLN A 442 -20.95 26.55 -13.03
N ASP A 443 -21.12 27.86 -12.82
CA ASP A 443 -21.17 28.46 -11.49
C ASP A 443 -22.38 27.98 -10.68
N THR A 444 -23.55 27.84 -11.34
CA THR A 444 -24.77 27.31 -10.73
C THR A 444 -24.63 25.84 -10.36
N ALA A 445 -23.98 25.04 -11.21
CA ALA A 445 -23.71 23.62 -10.97
C ALA A 445 -22.79 23.39 -9.77
N LEU A 446 -21.68 24.12 -9.73
CA LEU A 446 -20.71 24.04 -8.66
C LEU A 446 -21.33 24.45 -7.31
N LEU A 447 -22.16 25.50 -7.29
CA LEU A 447 -22.85 25.94 -6.08
C LEU A 447 -23.81 24.87 -5.55
N ASN A 448 -24.58 24.23 -6.42
CA ASN A 448 -25.51 23.17 -6.03
C ASN A 448 -24.77 21.91 -5.54
N ILE A 449 -23.70 21.50 -6.23
CA ILE A 449 -22.85 20.38 -5.79
C ILE A 449 -22.26 20.68 -4.41
N ARG A 450 -21.71 21.87 -4.19
CA ARG A 450 -21.17 22.28 -2.87
C ARG A 450 -22.22 22.25 -1.76
N LYS A 451 -23.46 22.66 -2.03
CA LYS A 451 -24.58 22.60 -1.07
C LYS A 451 -25.01 21.17 -0.74
N VAL A 452 -24.93 20.25 -1.70
CA VAL A 452 -25.36 18.86 -1.49
C VAL A 452 -24.27 18.03 -0.81
N ILE A 453 -23.00 18.28 -1.11
CA ILE A 453 -21.84 17.59 -0.50
C ILE A 453 -21.88 17.64 1.03
N THR A 454 -22.30 18.75 1.63
CA THR A 454 -22.39 18.88 3.10
C THR A 454 -23.42 17.94 3.73
N ASN A 455 -24.37 17.44 2.94
CA ASN A 455 -25.45 16.55 3.39
C ASN A 455 -25.20 15.09 3.03
N ILE A 456 -24.06 14.76 2.42
CA ILE A 456 -23.66 13.40 2.05
C ILE A 456 -22.72 12.86 3.13
N VAL A 457 -23.08 11.71 3.71
CA VAL A 457 -22.25 10.96 4.64
C VAL A 457 -21.53 9.86 3.88
N VAL A 458 -20.20 9.93 3.84
CA VAL A 458 -19.35 8.87 3.27
C VAL A 458 -18.57 8.20 4.40
N PRO A 459 -18.74 6.89 4.63
CA PRO A 459 -18.01 6.16 5.67
C PRO A 459 -16.53 6.05 5.28
N LEU A 460 -15.72 6.93 5.87
CA LEU A 460 -14.25 6.97 5.84
C LEU A 460 -13.59 6.56 4.51
N VAL A 461 -13.68 7.43 3.50
CA VAL A 461 -12.69 7.48 2.42
C VAL A 461 -11.97 8.82 2.53
N GLU A 462 -10.91 8.87 3.32
CA GLU A 462 -10.10 10.09 3.43
C GLU A 462 -9.60 10.49 2.03
N GLY A 463 -10.04 11.67 1.58
CA GLY A 463 -9.31 12.50 0.62
C GLY A 463 -8.97 11.90 -0.75
N ASN A 464 -9.87 11.15 -1.39
CA ASN A 464 -9.61 10.63 -2.74
C ASN A 464 -10.62 11.16 -3.77
N GLN A 465 -10.12 11.65 -4.92
CA GLN A 465 -10.93 12.04 -6.09
C GLN A 465 -11.91 10.93 -6.55
N MET A 466 -11.60 9.67 -6.21
CA MET A 466 -12.43 8.49 -6.38
C MET A 466 -13.74 8.58 -5.57
N ALA A 467 -13.69 8.89 -4.27
CA ALA A 467 -14.89 9.04 -3.44
C ALA A 467 -15.74 10.21 -3.93
N PHE A 468 -15.10 11.31 -4.35
CA PHE A 468 -15.79 12.43 -4.99
C PHE A 468 -16.60 11.99 -6.21
N THR A 469 -15.96 11.30 -7.16
CA THR A 469 -16.61 10.94 -8.44
C THR A 469 -17.58 9.76 -8.31
N VAL A 470 -17.33 8.81 -7.41
CA VAL A 470 -18.15 7.58 -7.28
C VAL A 470 -19.25 7.72 -6.24
N CYS A 471 -19.05 8.50 -5.17
CA CYS A 471 -20.03 8.63 -4.09
C CYS A 471 -20.68 10.00 -4.09
N TYR A 472 -19.90 11.09 -4.05
CA TYR A 472 -20.48 12.43 -3.94
C TYR A 472 -21.22 12.86 -5.19
N ILE A 473 -20.66 12.60 -6.37
CA ILE A 473 -21.28 12.99 -7.63
C ILE A 473 -22.59 12.23 -7.84
N PRO A 474 -22.67 10.89 -7.83
CA PRO A 474 -23.95 10.19 -8.07
C PRO A 474 -25.06 10.58 -7.10
N LEU A 475 -24.72 10.77 -5.83
CA LEU A 475 -25.67 11.26 -4.81
C LEU A 475 -26.09 12.71 -5.07
N SER A 476 -25.18 13.57 -5.56
CA SER A 476 -25.47 14.98 -5.90
C SER A 476 -26.17 15.18 -7.25
N LEU A 477 -25.97 14.27 -8.22
CA LEU A 477 -26.45 14.40 -9.60
C LEU A 477 -27.98 14.51 -9.68
N LEU A 478 -28.69 13.84 -8.77
CA LEU A 478 -30.16 13.81 -8.77
C LEU A 478 -30.77 15.19 -8.50
N ASN A 479 -30.21 15.95 -7.57
CA ASN A 479 -30.68 17.30 -7.24
C ASN A 479 -30.31 18.33 -8.31
N PHE A 480 -29.37 17.99 -9.20
CA PHE A 480 -28.89 18.91 -10.22
C PHE A 480 -29.71 18.83 -11.51
N PHE A 481 -30.04 17.61 -11.96
CA PHE A 481 -30.68 17.37 -13.26
C PHE A 481 -32.21 17.23 -13.22
N TRP A 482 -32.82 17.17 -12.03
CA TRP A 482 -34.28 17.04 -11.85
C TRP A 482 -34.84 18.18 -11.00
N ASP A 483 -36.01 18.71 -11.39
CA ASP A 483 -36.82 19.60 -10.56
C ASP A 483 -37.82 18.81 -9.69
N ASP A 484 -38.38 17.72 -10.23
CA ASP A 484 -39.21 16.74 -9.52
C ASP A 484 -38.77 15.33 -9.94
N PRO A 485 -38.48 14.40 -9.01
CA PRO A 485 -38.15 13.01 -9.34
C PRO A 485 -39.21 12.24 -10.14
N THR A 486 -40.44 12.76 -10.25
CA THR A 486 -41.49 12.17 -11.12
C THR A 486 -41.48 12.69 -12.57
N SER A 487 -40.67 13.72 -12.85
CA SER A 487 -40.47 14.30 -14.18
C SER A 487 -39.18 13.78 -14.84
N GLY A 488 -38.99 13.98 -16.15
CA GLY A 488 -37.72 13.69 -16.82
C GLY A 488 -36.61 14.71 -16.45
N PRO A 489 -35.35 14.51 -16.91
CA PRO A 489 -34.31 15.51 -16.72
C PRO A 489 -34.75 16.87 -17.29
N LYS A 490 -34.26 17.97 -16.70
CA LYS A 490 -34.55 19.34 -17.19
C LYS A 490 -34.34 19.43 -18.70
N SER A 491 -35.29 20.02 -19.43
CA SER A 491 -35.26 20.12 -20.89
C SER A 491 -33.94 20.74 -21.36
N GLY A 492 -33.20 20.04 -22.24
CA GLY A 492 -31.91 20.50 -22.75
C GLY A 492 -30.68 19.99 -22.00
N GLN A 493 -30.83 19.33 -20.84
CA GLN A 493 -29.71 18.84 -20.03
C GLN A 493 -29.44 17.33 -20.15
N ALA A 494 -30.24 16.61 -20.95
CA ALA A 494 -30.16 15.15 -21.08
C ALA A 494 -28.77 14.65 -21.57
N LYS A 495 -28.14 15.33 -22.54
CA LYS A 495 -26.80 14.95 -23.02
C LYS A 495 -25.71 15.11 -21.95
N MET A 496 -25.87 16.11 -21.10
CA MET A 496 -24.95 16.40 -20.01
C MET A 496 -25.10 15.38 -18.88
N PHE A 497 -26.34 15.02 -18.54
CA PHE A 497 -26.61 13.92 -17.64
C PHE A 497 -26.00 12.61 -18.15
N LEU A 498 -26.23 12.28 -19.43
CA LEU A 498 -25.65 11.08 -20.05
C LEU A 498 -24.11 11.09 -20.01
N ASN A 499 -23.48 12.25 -20.23
CA ASN A 499 -22.04 12.41 -20.13
C ASN A 499 -21.52 12.09 -18.72
N PHE A 500 -22.17 12.62 -17.68
CA PHE A 500 -21.80 12.36 -16.29
C PHE A 500 -22.01 10.91 -15.88
N SER A 501 -23.21 10.38 -16.13
CA SER A 501 -23.57 9.02 -15.76
C SER A 501 -22.63 8.01 -16.41
N SER A 502 -22.25 8.23 -17.67
CA SER A 502 -21.24 7.44 -18.35
C SER A 502 -19.88 7.44 -17.64
N LEU A 503 -19.44 8.61 -17.16
CA LEU A 503 -18.17 8.75 -16.43
C LEU A 503 -18.22 8.09 -15.05
N VAL A 504 -19.36 8.17 -14.36
CA VAL A 504 -19.61 7.47 -13.08
C VAL A 504 -19.52 5.97 -13.30
N ILE A 505 -20.26 5.42 -14.26
CA ILE A 505 -20.25 3.98 -14.60
C ILE A 505 -18.83 3.50 -14.86
N CYS A 506 -18.07 4.23 -15.69
CA CYS A 506 -16.68 3.90 -15.98
C CYS A 506 -15.82 3.87 -14.70
N THR A 507 -16.00 4.85 -13.81
CA THR A 507 -15.22 4.95 -12.57
C THR A 507 -15.58 3.84 -11.59
N SER A 508 -16.87 3.52 -11.46
CA SER A 508 -17.34 2.40 -10.64
C SER A 508 -16.73 1.08 -11.11
N ILE A 509 -16.72 0.82 -12.43
CA ILE A 509 -16.13 -0.40 -13.00
C ILE A 509 -14.62 -0.48 -12.75
N VAL A 510 -13.89 0.62 -12.96
CA VAL A 510 -12.43 0.68 -12.72
C VAL A 510 -12.08 0.48 -11.24
N SER A 511 -13.02 0.75 -10.35
CA SER A 511 -12.90 0.59 -8.89
C SER A 511 -13.22 -0.82 -8.39
N LEU A 512 -13.79 -1.69 -9.24
CA LEU A 512 -14.24 -3.02 -8.83
C LEU A 512 -13.06 -3.89 -8.39
N LYS A 513 -13.32 -4.70 -7.35
CA LYS A 513 -12.43 -5.78 -6.90
C LYS A 513 -12.68 -7.11 -7.61
N GLY A 514 -13.71 -7.18 -8.45
CA GLY A 514 -14.08 -8.35 -9.23
C GLY A 514 -14.56 -7.92 -10.61
N VAL A 515 -13.98 -8.48 -11.67
CA VAL A 515 -14.23 -8.09 -13.05
C VAL A 515 -14.72 -9.26 -13.88
N THR A 516 -15.76 -9.02 -14.68
CA THR A 516 -16.31 -9.95 -15.68
C THR A 516 -16.15 -9.36 -17.07
N ASN A 517 -16.31 -10.18 -18.12
CA ASN A 517 -16.34 -9.66 -19.49
C ASN A 517 -17.48 -8.67 -19.73
N ASP A 518 -18.61 -8.83 -19.03
CA ASP A 518 -19.75 -7.90 -19.09
C ASP A 518 -19.35 -6.51 -18.56
N HIS A 519 -18.61 -6.45 -17.45
CA HIS A 519 -18.05 -5.19 -16.95
C HIS A 519 -17.12 -4.53 -17.97
N CYS A 520 -16.27 -5.30 -18.66
CA CYS A 520 -15.40 -4.75 -19.71
C CYS A 520 -16.21 -4.13 -20.86
N ASN A 521 -17.27 -4.81 -21.31
CA ASN A 521 -18.15 -4.33 -22.38
C ASN A 521 -18.91 -3.06 -21.95
N LYS A 522 -19.48 -3.07 -20.75
CA LYS A 522 -20.17 -1.91 -20.16
C LYS A 522 -19.25 -0.70 -20.04
N PHE A 523 -17.99 -0.91 -19.62
CA PHE A 523 -17.01 0.18 -19.61
C PHE A 523 -16.79 0.74 -21.01
N ALA A 524 -16.57 -0.13 -22.01
CA ALA A 524 -16.31 0.31 -23.39
C ALA A 524 -17.48 1.14 -23.95
N GLU A 525 -18.71 0.69 -23.71
CA GLU A 525 -19.93 1.39 -24.12
C GLU A 525 -20.10 2.73 -23.41
N ALA A 526 -20.01 2.74 -22.08
CA ALA A 526 -20.12 3.95 -21.28
C ALA A 526 -19.02 4.96 -21.67
N TYR A 527 -17.78 4.51 -21.85
CA TYR A 527 -16.69 5.41 -22.21
C TYR A 527 -16.86 5.99 -23.61
N ARG A 528 -17.37 5.21 -24.57
CA ARG A 528 -17.75 5.71 -25.90
C ARG A 528 -18.82 6.79 -25.78
N LEU A 529 -19.91 6.53 -25.06
CA LEU A 529 -20.98 7.50 -24.81
C LEU A 529 -20.45 8.78 -24.15
N TYR A 530 -19.57 8.66 -23.17
CA TYR A 530 -18.88 9.81 -22.55
C TYR A 530 -18.11 10.64 -23.58
N THR A 531 -17.33 10.01 -24.46
CA THR A 531 -16.53 10.73 -25.45
C THR A 531 -17.35 11.37 -26.57
N GLU A 532 -18.44 10.73 -26.99
CA GLU A 532 -19.36 11.24 -28.01
C GLU A 532 -20.16 12.43 -27.48
N THR A 533 -20.82 12.26 -26.33
CA THR A 533 -21.61 13.32 -25.70
C THR A 533 -20.75 14.51 -25.26
N ALA A 534 -19.46 14.31 -24.94
CA ALA A 534 -18.56 15.40 -24.60
C ALA A 534 -18.39 16.43 -25.74
N LYS A 535 -18.54 16.01 -27.00
CA LYS A 535 -18.48 16.92 -28.17
C LYS A 535 -19.68 17.85 -28.24
N ASP A 536 -20.81 17.40 -27.73
CA ASP A 536 -22.06 18.17 -27.67
C ASP A 536 -22.13 19.05 -26.42
N VAL A 537 -21.60 18.55 -25.30
CA VAL A 537 -21.70 19.20 -23.98
C VAL A 537 -20.65 20.30 -23.81
N PHE A 538 -19.44 20.11 -24.34
CA PHE A 538 -18.35 21.06 -24.20
C PHE A 538 -18.00 21.66 -25.57
N GLN A 539 -17.84 22.97 -25.64
CA GLN A 539 -17.31 23.64 -26.83
C GLN A 539 -15.83 23.23 -26.98
N TRP A 540 -15.51 22.46 -28.03
CA TRP A 540 -14.15 22.02 -28.37
C TRP A 540 -13.43 21.26 -27.25
N PRO A 541 -13.88 20.06 -26.86
CA PRO A 541 -13.31 19.34 -25.74
C PRO A 541 -11.85 18.99 -26.01
N LYS A 542 -10.93 19.57 -25.24
CA LYS A 542 -9.51 19.18 -25.25
C LYS A 542 -9.40 17.68 -24.94
N VAL A 543 -8.72 16.95 -25.80
CA VAL A 543 -8.38 15.53 -25.61
C VAL A 543 -6.91 15.46 -25.23
N THR A 544 -6.62 14.71 -24.16
CA THR A 544 -5.25 14.46 -23.68
C THR A 544 -4.87 13.00 -23.96
N PRO A 545 -3.56 12.65 -23.97
CA PRO A 545 -3.13 11.26 -24.11
C PRO A 545 -3.82 10.30 -23.12
N ASN A 546 -4.14 10.78 -21.91
CA ASN A 546 -4.84 9.98 -20.91
C ASN A 546 -6.22 9.49 -21.39
N HIS A 547 -6.95 10.30 -22.15
CA HIS A 547 -8.24 9.90 -22.72
C HIS A 547 -8.06 8.77 -23.75
N HIS A 548 -7.03 8.86 -24.59
CA HIS A 548 -6.73 7.78 -25.54
C HIS A 548 -6.31 6.50 -24.81
N TYR A 549 -5.48 6.60 -23.77
CA TYR A 549 -5.10 5.44 -22.97
C TYR A 549 -6.28 4.78 -22.27
N ALA A 550 -7.28 5.55 -21.85
CA ALA A 550 -8.50 5.03 -21.24
C ALA A 550 -9.35 4.19 -22.21
N LEU A 551 -9.20 4.36 -23.54
CA LEU A 551 -9.83 3.45 -24.53
C LEU A 551 -9.32 2.01 -24.41
N HIS A 552 -8.13 1.80 -23.82
CA HIS A 552 -7.57 0.47 -23.59
C HIS A 552 -8.00 -0.15 -22.25
N LEU A 553 -8.73 0.56 -21.38
CA LEU A 553 -9.15 0.03 -20.09
C LEU A 553 -9.98 -1.26 -20.18
N PRO A 554 -10.90 -1.46 -21.15
CA PRO A 554 -11.57 -2.75 -21.36
C PRO A 554 -10.59 -3.90 -21.57
N ASP A 555 -9.59 -3.71 -22.44
CA ASP A 555 -8.56 -4.72 -22.72
C ASP A 555 -7.68 -4.96 -21.48
N GLN A 556 -7.34 -3.90 -20.74
CA GLN A 556 -6.56 -4.01 -19.50
C GLN A 556 -7.34 -4.77 -18.41
N LEU A 557 -8.62 -4.47 -18.22
CA LEU A 557 -9.52 -5.16 -17.30
C LEU A 557 -9.66 -6.64 -17.67
N GLN A 558 -9.79 -6.94 -18.96
CA GLN A 558 -9.89 -8.31 -19.43
C GLN A 558 -8.56 -9.08 -19.29
N TRP A 559 -7.43 -8.39 -19.42
CA TRP A 559 -6.10 -8.98 -19.36
C TRP A 559 -5.64 -9.22 -17.92
N TRP A 560 -5.68 -8.20 -17.07
CA TRP A 560 -5.19 -8.20 -15.69
C TRP A 560 -6.24 -8.59 -14.66
N GLY A 561 -7.53 -8.48 -14.99
CA GLY A 561 -8.62 -8.53 -14.02
C GLY A 561 -8.82 -7.16 -13.35
N PRO A 562 -9.20 -7.13 -12.06
CA PRO A 562 -9.34 -5.89 -11.28
C PRO A 562 -8.06 -5.05 -11.32
N LEU A 563 -8.15 -3.85 -11.90
CA LEU A 563 -6.99 -2.97 -12.04
C LEU A 563 -6.40 -2.43 -10.73
N PRO A 564 -7.14 -2.33 -9.60
CA PRO A 564 -6.52 -2.04 -8.30
C PRO A 564 -5.36 -2.99 -7.94
N ASN A 565 -5.40 -4.26 -8.39
CA ASN A 565 -4.36 -5.26 -8.13
C ASN A 565 -3.03 -4.97 -8.86
N VAL A 566 -3.06 -4.15 -9.91
CA VAL A 566 -1.89 -3.74 -10.72
C VAL A 566 -1.72 -2.22 -10.76
N SER A 567 -2.24 -1.53 -9.74
CA SER A 567 -2.24 -0.07 -9.65
C SER A 567 -1.03 0.50 -8.93
N GLU A 568 -0.80 1.81 -9.06
CA GLU A 568 0.32 2.48 -8.40
C GLU A 568 0.06 2.83 -6.92
N PHE A 569 -1.14 2.54 -6.38
CA PHE A 569 -1.54 2.98 -5.04
C PHE A 569 -0.56 2.51 -3.95
N SER A 570 -0.21 1.23 -3.94
CA SER A 570 0.75 0.67 -2.98
C SER A 570 2.14 1.32 -3.13
N GLY A 571 2.58 1.53 -4.37
CA GLY A 571 3.86 2.18 -4.68
C GLY A 571 3.92 3.64 -4.19
N LYS A 572 2.85 4.42 -4.37
CA LYS A 572 2.77 5.80 -3.88
C LYS A 572 2.70 5.87 -2.36
N HIS A 573 2.04 4.91 -1.72
CA HIS A 573 2.05 4.82 -0.26
C HIS A 573 3.47 4.58 0.26
N ILE A 574 4.23 3.67 -0.37
CA ILE A 574 5.65 3.45 -0.06
C ILE A 574 6.43 4.74 -0.25
N ASN A 575 6.25 5.47 -1.36
CA ASN A 575 6.96 6.73 -1.57
C ASN A 575 6.70 7.75 -0.46
N GLY A 576 5.45 7.84 0.02
CA GLY A 576 5.09 8.66 1.19
C GLY A 576 5.77 8.19 2.48
N MET A 577 5.96 6.88 2.68
CA MET A 577 6.76 6.36 3.80
C MET A 577 8.24 6.73 3.66
N LEU A 578 8.82 6.56 2.46
CA LEU A 578 10.23 6.87 2.20
C LEU A 578 10.54 8.36 2.41
N GLN A 579 9.63 9.25 2.03
CA GLN A 579 9.75 10.70 2.24
C GLN A 579 9.73 11.11 3.72
N LYS A 580 9.14 10.29 4.61
CA LYS A 580 9.10 10.54 6.05
C LYS A 580 10.39 10.12 6.77
N ILE A 581 11.27 9.38 6.10
CA ILE A 581 12.54 8.93 6.70
C ILE A 581 13.48 10.13 6.84
N ASN A 582 13.93 10.38 8.06
CA ASN A 582 14.88 11.45 8.34
C ASN A 582 16.24 11.15 7.69
N THR A 583 16.78 12.11 6.94
CA THR A 583 18.09 11.99 6.30
C THR A 583 18.93 13.24 6.56
N ASN A 584 20.25 13.13 6.35
CA ASN A 584 21.17 14.26 6.46
C ASN A 584 21.13 15.21 5.23
N GLY A 585 20.21 14.98 4.29
CA GLY A 585 20.04 15.77 3.06
C GLY A 585 21.19 15.68 2.06
N GLN A 586 22.19 14.81 2.26
CA GLN A 586 23.34 14.69 1.37
C GLN A 586 23.03 13.75 0.19
N ILE A 587 22.90 14.32 -1.01
CA ILE A 587 22.70 13.58 -2.27
C ILE A 587 23.80 12.52 -2.46
N GLY A 588 23.41 11.30 -2.84
CA GLY A 588 24.29 10.14 -3.01
C GLY A 588 24.54 9.35 -1.73
N LYS A 589 24.19 9.88 -0.56
CA LYS A 589 24.17 9.15 0.73
C LYS A 589 22.74 8.92 1.22
N MET A 590 21.87 9.92 0.97
CA MET A 590 20.46 9.93 1.34
C MET A 590 19.74 8.68 0.86
N GLU A 591 19.93 8.28 -0.39
CA GLU A 591 19.28 7.13 -1.01
C GLU A 591 19.62 5.82 -0.28
N GLY A 592 20.90 5.63 0.09
CA GLY A 592 21.35 4.48 0.86
C GLY A 592 20.81 4.48 2.30
N THR A 593 20.70 5.65 2.92
CA THR A 593 20.08 5.79 4.25
C THR A 593 18.59 5.45 4.22
N VAL A 594 17.83 6.03 3.28
CA VAL A 594 16.39 5.77 3.11
C VAL A 594 16.13 4.28 2.90
N MET A 595 16.86 3.65 1.96
CA MET A 595 16.74 2.22 1.69
C MET A 595 17.05 1.38 2.93
N ARG A 596 18.11 1.70 3.67
CA ARG A 596 18.51 0.95 4.88
C ARG A 596 17.48 1.06 5.99
N GLU A 597 17.00 2.27 6.28
CA GLU A 597 16.01 2.49 7.34
C GLU A 597 14.67 1.85 6.99
N PHE A 598 14.22 1.92 5.73
CA PHE A 598 13.02 1.19 5.28
C PHE A 598 13.14 -0.31 5.54
N CYS A 599 14.26 -0.93 5.13
CA CYS A 599 14.48 -2.36 5.33
C CYS A 599 14.53 -2.74 6.82
N LYS A 600 15.14 -1.90 7.67
CA LYS A 600 15.17 -2.13 9.11
C LYS A 600 13.77 -2.09 9.72
N SER A 601 12.97 -1.09 9.35
CA SER A 601 11.57 -1.00 9.78
C SER A 601 10.76 -2.19 9.31
N GLN A 602 10.92 -2.60 8.04
CA GLN A 602 10.28 -3.79 7.48
C GLN A 602 10.63 -5.06 8.29
N ARG A 603 11.91 -5.28 8.57
CA ARG A 603 12.39 -6.43 9.35
C ARG A 603 11.89 -6.38 10.80
N PHE A 604 11.86 -5.20 11.40
CA PHE A 604 11.39 -5.03 12.77
C PHE A 604 9.90 -5.34 12.92
N VAL A 605 9.06 -4.84 12.00
CA VAL A 605 7.61 -5.11 11.97
C VAL A 605 7.35 -6.62 11.84
N SER A 606 8.12 -7.31 10.99
CA SER A 606 7.97 -8.77 10.80
C SER A 606 8.27 -9.60 12.06
N LEU A 607 8.96 -9.03 13.05
CA LEU A 607 9.28 -9.70 14.32
C LEU A 607 8.19 -9.49 15.39
N ASN A 608 7.31 -8.47 15.26
CA ASN A 608 6.35 -8.09 16.31
C ASN A 608 4.98 -7.64 15.73
N PRO A 609 4.16 -8.58 15.22
CA PRO A 609 2.87 -8.24 14.61
C PRO A 609 1.75 -7.81 15.58
N CYS A 610 1.93 -7.94 16.91
CA CYS A 610 0.84 -7.82 17.91
C CYS A 610 0.88 -6.56 18.80
N TRP A 611 1.68 -5.53 18.51
CA TRP A 611 1.73 -4.34 19.37
C TRP A 611 0.61 -3.34 19.00
N SER A 612 -0.56 -3.52 19.57
CA SER A 612 -1.59 -2.46 19.65
C SER A 612 -2.22 -2.52 21.03
N LEU A 613 -1.78 -1.62 21.92
CA LEU A 613 -2.33 -1.43 23.26
C LEU A 613 -3.47 -0.39 23.16
N CYS A 614 -4.71 -0.79 23.46
CA CYS A 614 -5.79 0.14 23.77
C CYS A 614 -6.22 -0.07 25.23
N GLU A 615 -6.29 1.02 26.01
CA GLU A 615 -6.91 1.04 27.34
C GLU A 615 -8.44 1.08 27.16
N GLU A 616 -9.17 0.06 27.63
CA GLU A 616 -10.62 -0.07 27.45
C GLU A 616 -11.40 0.34 28.73
N HIS A 617 -12.44 1.19 28.58
CA HIS A 617 -13.38 1.58 29.65
C HIS A 617 -14.74 0.86 29.46
N LEU A 618 -15.26 0.18 30.49
CA LEU A 618 -16.51 -0.60 30.44
C LEU A 618 -17.77 0.25 30.70
N ILE A 619 -18.88 -0.08 30.03
CA ILE A 619 -20.19 0.60 30.08
C ILE A 619 -21.32 -0.44 30.29
N GLU A 620 -22.34 -0.09 31.08
CA GLU A 620 -23.55 -0.92 31.30
C GLU A 620 -24.53 -0.85 30.12
N VAL A 621 -25.00 -2.00 29.63
CA VAL A 621 -25.90 -2.15 28.49
C VAL A 621 -27.37 -2.01 28.91
N HIS A 622 -28.18 -1.32 28.10
CA HIS A 622 -29.62 -1.19 28.32
C HIS A 622 -30.33 -2.57 28.29
N PRO A 623 -31.32 -2.84 29.17
CA PRO A 623 -31.98 -4.16 29.29
C PRO A 623 -32.49 -4.75 27.97
N ASP A 624 -33.19 -3.96 27.15
CA ASP A 624 -33.72 -4.44 25.86
C ASP A 624 -32.62 -4.91 24.89
N VAL A 625 -31.46 -4.24 24.92
CA VAL A 625 -30.30 -4.60 24.08
C VAL A 625 -29.62 -5.84 24.66
N TYR A 626 -29.52 -5.92 25.98
CA TYR A 626 -28.98 -7.09 26.67
C TYR A 626 -29.80 -8.36 26.34
N VAL A 627 -31.13 -8.28 26.39
CA VAL A 627 -32.00 -9.42 26.03
C VAL A 627 -31.77 -9.86 24.59
N ALA A 628 -31.69 -8.92 23.65
CA ALA A 628 -31.42 -9.25 22.24
C ALA A 628 -30.02 -9.83 22.01
N MET A 629 -29.00 -9.38 22.77
CA MET A 629 -27.65 -9.95 22.75
C MET A 629 -27.65 -11.37 23.31
N PHE A 630 -28.32 -11.55 24.45
CA PHE A 630 -28.44 -12.81 25.15
C PHE A 630 -29.12 -13.86 24.28
N GLU A 631 -30.28 -13.55 23.69
CA GLU A 631 -30.98 -14.45 22.78
C GLU A 631 -30.09 -14.85 21.59
N LYS A 632 -29.39 -13.90 20.97
CA LYS A 632 -28.50 -14.19 19.83
C LYS A 632 -27.38 -15.15 20.22
N LEU A 633 -26.70 -14.90 21.34
CA LEU A 633 -25.57 -15.71 21.79
C LEU A 633 -26.01 -17.07 22.35
N TRP A 634 -27.18 -17.13 23.00
CA TRP A 634 -27.76 -18.38 23.52
C TRP A 634 -28.03 -19.39 22.41
N PHE A 635 -28.50 -18.95 21.24
CA PHE A 635 -28.70 -19.84 20.08
C PHE A 635 -27.40 -20.48 19.57
N GLU A 636 -26.25 -19.89 19.87
CA GLU A 636 -24.93 -20.41 19.48
C GLU A 636 -24.26 -21.23 20.60
N ASP A 637 -24.53 -20.87 21.85
CA ASP A 637 -24.04 -21.54 23.05
C ASP A 637 -25.17 -21.65 24.10
N GLU A 638 -25.83 -22.80 24.13
CA GLU A 638 -26.90 -23.11 25.09
C GLU A 638 -26.42 -23.18 26.56
N THR A 639 -25.12 -23.05 26.82
CA THR A 639 -24.55 -23.04 28.17
C THR A 639 -24.46 -21.64 28.80
N LEU A 640 -24.86 -20.60 28.04
CA LEU A 640 -24.72 -19.18 28.41
C LEU A 640 -25.82 -18.68 29.33
N ASN A 641 -25.62 -18.56 30.64
CA ASN A 641 -26.68 -18.09 31.56
C ASN A 641 -26.85 -16.55 31.58
N ASN A 642 -28.09 -16.11 31.81
CA ASN A 642 -28.42 -14.69 31.99
C ASN A 642 -27.95 -14.26 33.38
N TYR A 643 -27.27 -13.12 33.48
CA TYR A 643 -26.74 -12.61 34.76
C TYR A 643 -27.80 -12.37 35.86
N GLN A 644 -29.08 -12.29 35.48
CA GLN A 644 -30.19 -12.11 36.41
C GLN A 644 -30.68 -13.44 37.01
N ASP A 645 -30.34 -14.58 36.40
CA ASP A 645 -30.86 -15.90 36.77
C ASP A 645 -29.96 -16.56 37.83
N GLY A 646 -30.00 -16.03 39.05
CA GLY A 646 -29.19 -16.56 40.15
C GLY A 646 -29.74 -17.86 40.77
N PRO A 647 -28.89 -18.65 41.47
CA PRO A 647 -27.45 -18.47 41.68
C PRO A 647 -26.58 -19.24 40.66
N HIS A 648 -25.56 -18.59 40.12
CA HIS A 648 -24.62 -19.19 39.16
C HIS A 648 -23.48 -19.97 39.84
N GLY A 649 -23.16 -21.17 39.35
CA GLY A 649 -21.98 -21.93 39.78
C GLY A 649 -20.66 -21.43 39.19
N ASN A 650 -19.53 -21.73 39.84
CA ASN A 650 -18.15 -21.32 39.47
C ASN A 650 -17.66 -21.75 38.06
N LYS A 651 -18.48 -22.43 37.26
CA LYS A 651 -18.15 -22.93 35.91
C LYS A 651 -19.16 -22.52 34.84
N GLU A 652 -20.17 -21.72 35.18
CA GLU A 652 -21.19 -21.30 34.23
C GLU A 652 -20.70 -20.12 33.39
N THR A 653 -20.90 -20.20 32.08
CA THR A 653 -20.66 -19.08 31.17
C THR A 653 -21.77 -18.07 31.39
N ILE A 654 -21.49 -16.87 31.91
CA ILE A 654 -22.51 -15.85 32.17
C ILE A 654 -22.25 -14.67 31.24
N LEU A 655 -23.30 -14.17 30.57
CA LEU A 655 -23.20 -12.93 29.81
C LEU A 655 -23.36 -11.74 30.76
N PHE A 656 -22.30 -11.02 31.08
CA PHE A 656 -22.41 -9.82 31.91
C PHE A 656 -22.98 -8.63 31.14
N GLN A 657 -23.65 -7.72 31.87
CA GLN A 657 -24.24 -6.51 31.31
C GLN A 657 -23.22 -5.40 30.95
N TYR A 658 -21.91 -5.62 31.16
CA TYR A 658 -20.86 -4.63 30.93
C TYR A 658 -20.09 -4.92 29.64
N VAL A 659 -20.04 -3.94 28.74
CA VAL A 659 -19.38 -4.03 27.43
C VAL A 659 -18.58 -2.76 27.15
N THR A 660 -17.67 -2.82 26.18
CA THR A 660 -17.16 -1.60 25.55
C THR A 660 -18.10 -1.21 24.42
N GLN A 661 -18.52 0.06 24.37
CA GLN A 661 -19.47 0.55 23.37
C GLN A 661 -18.87 1.72 22.59
N GLU A 662 -18.89 1.61 21.27
CA GLU A 662 -18.61 2.71 20.35
C GLU A 662 -19.89 3.10 19.60
N THR A 663 -20.13 4.41 19.48
CA THR A 663 -21.26 4.93 18.69
C THR A 663 -20.77 5.33 17.31
N LEU A 664 -21.46 4.85 16.28
CA LEU A 664 -21.02 5.06 14.90
C LEU A 664 -22.23 5.23 13.97
N ASN A 665 -22.53 6.46 13.55
CA ASN A 665 -23.65 6.76 12.66
C ASN A 665 -23.32 6.44 11.19
N ARG A 666 -23.16 5.15 10.86
CA ARG A 666 -22.82 4.68 9.51
C ARG A 666 -23.90 3.74 8.95
N MET A 667 -24.21 3.90 7.66
CA MET A 667 -25.06 2.95 6.95
C MET A 667 -24.23 1.73 6.51
N VAL A 668 -24.82 0.55 6.65
CA VAL A 668 -24.22 -0.73 6.29
C VAL A 668 -25.17 -1.57 5.44
N ALA A 669 -24.59 -2.41 4.59
CA ALA A 669 -25.30 -3.48 3.90
C ALA A 669 -24.99 -4.81 4.60
N TYR A 670 -26.00 -5.65 4.76
CA TYR A 670 -25.90 -6.95 5.42
C TYR A 670 -26.74 -8.02 4.72
N ASP A 671 -26.26 -9.26 4.68
CA ASP A 671 -26.94 -10.36 4.00
C ASP A 671 -27.70 -11.22 5.00
N LYS A 672 -29.01 -11.42 4.76
CA LYS A 672 -29.87 -12.25 5.61
C LYS A 672 -30.87 -13.00 4.75
N GLY A 673 -30.90 -14.33 4.85
CA GLY A 673 -31.78 -15.17 4.04
C GLY A 673 -31.51 -15.09 2.53
N GLY A 674 -30.25 -14.87 2.13
CA GLY A 674 -29.84 -14.76 0.72
C GLY A 674 -30.24 -13.45 0.02
N ARG A 675 -30.67 -12.43 0.78
CA ARG A 675 -30.96 -11.09 0.27
C ARG A 675 -30.15 -10.04 1.03
N THR A 676 -29.67 -9.05 0.30
CA THR A 676 -28.99 -7.88 0.86
C THR A 676 -30.03 -6.92 1.44
N HIS A 677 -29.80 -6.53 2.68
CA HIS A 677 -30.57 -5.56 3.45
C HIS A 677 -29.66 -4.39 3.85
N TYR A 678 -30.25 -3.28 4.25
CA TYR A 678 -29.52 -2.10 4.69
C TYR A 678 -29.95 -1.68 6.09
N GLY A 679 -28.99 -1.22 6.88
CA GLY A 679 -29.23 -0.78 8.25
C GLY A 679 -28.33 0.38 8.67
N MET A 680 -28.82 1.21 9.58
CA MET A 680 -28.03 2.27 10.20
C MET A 680 -27.40 1.72 11.48
N VAL A 681 -26.07 1.67 11.54
CA VAL A 681 -25.34 1.32 12.76
C VAL A 681 -25.68 2.36 13.82
N THR A 682 -26.05 1.87 15.00
CA THR A 682 -26.27 2.71 16.18
C THR A 682 -25.14 2.52 17.17
N HIS A 683 -24.72 1.27 17.39
CA HIS A 683 -23.73 0.91 18.40
C HIS A 683 -22.89 -0.28 17.93
N ILE A 684 -21.61 -0.28 18.30
CA ILE A 684 -20.70 -1.42 18.21
C ILE A 684 -20.34 -1.82 19.63
N TYR A 685 -20.61 -3.06 19.97
CA TYR A 685 -20.39 -3.63 21.29
C TYR A 685 -19.25 -4.62 21.24
N ARG A 686 -18.28 -4.49 22.15
CA ARG A 686 -17.24 -5.49 22.35
C ARG A 686 -17.42 -6.12 23.72
N LEU A 687 -17.44 -7.45 23.73
CA LEU A 687 -17.73 -8.33 24.85
C LEU A 687 -16.40 -8.84 25.44
N PRO A 688 -15.88 -8.25 26.52
CA PRO A 688 -14.56 -8.61 27.05
C PRO A 688 -14.48 -10.07 27.49
N GLU A 689 -15.59 -10.56 28.07
CA GLU A 689 -15.68 -11.91 28.64
C GLU A 689 -15.89 -13.00 27.58
N PHE A 690 -16.21 -12.61 26.36
CA PHE A 690 -16.35 -13.49 25.21
C PHE A 690 -15.18 -13.33 24.23
N GLY A 691 -13.95 -13.27 24.78
CA GLY A 691 -12.72 -13.14 23.99
C GLY A 691 -12.62 -11.84 23.17
N GLY A 692 -13.33 -10.79 23.58
CA GLY A 692 -13.41 -9.52 22.84
C GLY A 692 -14.32 -9.58 21.61
N ARG A 693 -15.27 -10.52 21.55
CA ARG A 693 -16.23 -10.64 20.43
C ARG A 693 -16.96 -9.32 20.20
N ILE A 694 -17.17 -8.98 18.93
CA ILE A 694 -17.81 -7.74 18.51
C ILE A 694 -19.22 -8.04 17.99
N LEU A 695 -20.20 -7.24 18.41
CA LEU A 695 -21.57 -7.23 17.90
C LEU A 695 -21.92 -5.82 17.40
N VAL A 696 -22.64 -5.72 16.29
CA VAL A 696 -23.02 -4.47 15.63
C VAL A 696 -24.53 -4.31 15.69
N GLY A 697 -25.02 -3.32 16.44
CA GLY A 697 -26.43 -2.96 16.50
C GLY A 697 -26.82 -2.06 15.33
N VAL A 698 -27.83 -2.48 14.55
CA VAL A 698 -28.32 -1.73 13.37
C VAL A 698 -29.83 -1.46 13.44
N LYS A 699 -30.27 -0.26 13.07
CA LYS A 699 -31.67 0.02 12.73
C LYS A 699 -31.96 -0.42 11.32
N LYS A 700 -32.97 -1.26 11.12
CA LYS A 700 -33.36 -1.79 9.82
C LYS A 700 -33.87 -0.68 8.89
N THR A 701 -33.77 -0.92 7.58
CA THR A 701 -34.41 -0.08 6.57
C THR A 701 -35.34 -0.89 5.66
N THR A 702 -36.27 -0.21 4.99
CA THR A 702 -37.19 -0.81 4.01
C THR A 702 -36.96 -0.21 2.62
N HIS A 703 -36.96 -1.06 1.59
CA HIS A 703 -36.90 -0.64 0.19
C HIS A 703 -38.24 -0.08 -0.27
N LEU A 704 -38.19 1.00 -1.04
CA LEU A 704 -39.37 1.57 -1.68
C LEU A 704 -39.57 0.99 -3.09
N SER A 705 -40.75 0.41 -3.35
CA SER A 705 -41.12 -0.19 -4.63
C SER A 705 -41.89 0.75 -5.58
N LYS A 706 -42.16 2.00 -5.17
CA LYS A 706 -43.02 2.96 -5.90
C LYS A 706 -42.25 4.20 -6.35
N VAL A 707 -41.32 4.04 -7.29
CA VAL A 707 -40.64 5.15 -7.99
C VAL A 707 -40.82 4.92 -9.50
N GLY A 708 -40.98 5.96 -10.31
CA GLY A 708 -41.29 5.83 -11.75
C GLY A 708 -40.22 5.07 -12.56
N GLU A 709 -40.63 4.33 -13.61
CA GLU A 709 -39.77 3.37 -14.33
C GLU A 709 -38.47 3.95 -14.91
N SER A 710 -38.53 5.14 -15.52
CA SER A 710 -37.34 5.80 -16.10
C SER A 710 -36.31 6.21 -15.05
N TRP A 711 -36.78 6.56 -13.86
CA TRP A 711 -35.96 6.93 -12.71
C TRP A 711 -35.35 5.70 -12.04
N VAL A 712 -36.11 4.61 -11.94
CA VAL A 712 -35.65 3.32 -11.41
C VAL A 712 -34.51 2.74 -12.26
N ALA A 713 -34.59 2.86 -13.60
CA ALA A 713 -33.51 2.44 -14.48
C ALA A 713 -32.24 3.26 -14.23
N THR A 714 -32.38 4.59 -14.13
CA THR A 714 -31.26 5.50 -13.88
C THR A 714 -30.57 5.25 -12.53
N LEU A 715 -31.35 5.07 -11.46
CA LEU A 715 -30.81 4.73 -10.14
C LEU A 715 -30.07 3.39 -10.18
N ARG A 716 -30.63 2.39 -10.87
CA ARG A 716 -29.99 1.08 -11.02
C ARG A 716 -28.66 1.17 -11.76
N ASP A 717 -28.59 1.96 -12.83
CA ASP A 717 -27.37 2.13 -13.62
C ASP A 717 -26.26 2.85 -12.83
N LEU A 718 -26.63 3.72 -11.88
CA LEU A 718 -25.71 4.42 -10.98
C LEU A 718 -25.46 3.66 -9.66
N ASP A 719 -26.03 2.46 -9.51
CA ASP A 719 -26.00 1.65 -8.28
C ASP A 719 -26.45 2.43 -7.02
N LEU A 720 -27.58 3.13 -7.17
CA LEU A 720 -28.24 3.92 -6.14
C LEU A 720 -29.53 3.25 -5.67
N GLN A 721 -29.81 3.32 -4.37
CA GLN A 721 -31.01 2.75 -3.76
C GLN A 721 -31.71 3.75 -2.86
N VAL A 722 -33.05 3.74 -2.83
CA VAL A 722 -33.84 4.59 -1.92
C VAL A 722 -34.43 3.71 -0.82
N VAL A 723 -34.16 4.09 0.43
CA VAL A 723 -34.62 3.37 1.61
C VAL A 723 -35.25 4.30 2.64
N GLN A 724 -36.00 3.71 3.56
CA GLN A 724 -36.56 4.37 4.73
C GLN A 724 -36.09 3.68 6.01
N VAL A 725 -35.60 4.44 7.01
CA VAL A 725 -35.24 3.88 8.32
C VAL A 725 -36.50 3.56 9.11
N VAL A 726 -36.58 2.34 9.65
CA VAL A 726 -37.66 1.90 10.52
C VAL A 726 -37.17 1.77 11.98
N SER A 727 -38.09 1.78 12.95
CA SER A 727 -37.76 1.76 14.39
C SER A 727 -37.27 0.42 14.92
N TYR A 728 -37.09 -0.60 14.07
CA TYR A 728 -36.70 -1.95 14.47
C TYR A 728 -35.18 -2.12 14.46
N TYR A 729 -34.65 -2.82 15.46
CA TYR A 729 -33.21 -3.07 15.61
C TYR A 729 -32.87 -4.53 15.33
N GLU A 730 -31.68 -4.77 14.77
CA GLU A 730 -31.08 -6.10 14.63
C GLU A 730 -29.64 -6.05 15.15
N LEU A 731 -29.17 -7.15 15.75
CA LEU A 731 -27.77 -7.34 16.17
C LEU A 731 -27.07 -8.24 15.17
N LEU A 732 -25.98 -7.76 14.59
CA LEU A 732 -25.21 -8.43 13.54
C LEU A 732 -23.81 -8.74 14.02
N ASP A 733 -23.24 -9.84 13.55
CA ASP A 733 -21.80 -10.07 13.67
C ASP A 733 -21.06 -9.29 12.59
N PRO A 734 -19.80 -8.89 12.85
CA PRO A 734 -18.90 -8.31 11.86
C PRO A 734 -18.89 -9.00 10.48
N SER A 735 -18.95 -10.33 10.48
CA SER A 735 -18.94 -11.17 9.27
C SER A 735 -20.23 -11.06 8.46
N GLU A 736 -21.35 -10.68 9.08
CA GLU A 736 -22.64 -10.46 8.44
C GLU A 736 -22.73 -9.08 7.76
N VAL A 737 -21.73 -8.21 7.97
CA VAL A 737 -21.65 -6.86 7.40
C VAL A 737 -20.60 -6.82 6.27
N PRO A 738 -20.94 -7.25 5.05
CA PRO A 738 -20.02 -7.28 3.91
C PRO A 738 -19.63 -5.88 3.42
N ALA A 739 -20.41 -4.83 3.71
CA ALA A 739 -20.15 -3.50 3.15
C ALA A 739 -20.71 -2.34 3.97
N VAL A 740 -20.14 -1.16 3.74
CA VAL A 740 -20.64 0.14 4.21
C VAL A 740 -21.26 0.91 3.04
N CYS A 741 -22.19 1.82 3.32
CA CYS A 741 -22.86 2.62 2.30
C CYS A 741 -22.60 4.12 2.49
N ALA A 742 -22.32 4.83 1.40
CA ALA A 742 -22.48 6.27 1.38
C ALA A 742 -23.96 6.60 1.27
N TYR A 743 -24.40 7.68 1.91
CA TYR A 743 -25.80 8.05 1.90
C TYR A 743 -26.04 9.55 1.97
N GLN A 744 -27.21 9.94 1.49
CA GLN A 744 -27.73 11.30 1.58
C GLN A 744 -29.16 11.26 2.13
N HIS A 745 -29.46 12.16 3.07
CA HIS A 745 -30.83 12.39 3.52
C HIS A 745 -31.63 13.16 2.45
N LEU A 746 -32.81 12.66 2.14
CA LEU A 746 -33.79 13.32 1.29
C LEU A 746 -34.84 14.00 2.17
N PRO A 747 -35.27 15.24 1.83
CA PRO A 747 -36.33 15.93 2.57
C PRO A 747 -37.61 15.11 2.67
N ALA A 748 -38.40 15.36 3.72
CA ALA A 748 -39.78 14.87 3.76
C ALA A 748 -40.56 15.39 2.53
N TRP A 749 -41.53 14.61 2.06
CA TRP A 749 -42.30 14.85 0.83
C TRP A 749 -41.56 14.58 -0.49
N THR A 750 -40.29 14.15 -0.45
CA THR A 750 -39.62 13.63 -1.64
C THR A 750 -40.36 12.38 -2.14
N PHE A 751 -40.62 12.28 -3.44
CA PHE A 751 -41.47 11.25 -4.06
C PHE A 751 -42.89 11.16 -3.48
N ARG A 752 -43.41 12.23 -2.86
CA ARG A 752 -44.71 12.26 -2.15
C ARG A 752 -44.78 11.34 -0.92
N PHE A 753 -43.65 10.98 -0.33
CA PHE A 753 -43.59 10.26 0.95
C PHE A 753 -43.57 11.24 2.13
N SER A 754 -44.44 11.07 3.12
CA SER A 754 -44.57 11.97 4.28
C SER A 754 -43.40 11.92 5.27
N SER A 755 -42.49 10.96 5.11
CA SER A 755 -41.38 10.70 6.03
C SER A 755 -40.03 10.89 5.34
N PRO A 756 -38.94 11.19 6.07
CA PRO A 756 -37.61 11.35 5.51
C PRO A 756 -37.13 10.06 4.86
N LEU A 757 -36.52 10.18 3.68
CA LEU A 757 -35.93 9.06 2.94
C LEU A 757 -34.41 9.17 2.92
N MET A 758 -33.74 8.07 2.60
CA MET A 758 -32.30 8.05 2.37
C MET A 758 -32.01 7.48 1.00
N LEU A 759 -31.14 8.17 0.28
CA LEU A 759 -30.52 7.67 -0.93
C LEU A 759 -29.17 7.05 -0.56
N LEU A 760 -28.97 5.80 -0.93
CA LEU A 760 -27.78 5.01 -0.63
C LEU A 760 -27.00 4.73 -1.90
N HIS A 761 -25.67 4.69 -1.76
CA HIS A 761 -24.76 4.12 -2.72
C HIS A 761 -23.91 3.05 -2.02
N HIS A 762 -23.93 1.84 -2.57
CA HIS A 762 -23.23 0.70 -2.00
C HIS A 762 -21.72 0.81 -2.27
N ILE A 763 -20.89 0.68 -1.23
CA ILE A 763 -19.42 0.74 -1.36
C ILE A 763 -18.84 -0.65 -1.05
N PRO A 764 -18.35 -1.41 -2.06
CA PRO A 764 -17.74 -2.71 -1.81
C PRO A 764 -16.42 -2.58 -1.02
N CYS A 765 -16.41 -3.00 0.25
CA CYS A 765 -15.21 -3.10 1.09
C CYS A 765 -14.95 -4.57 1.45
N GLU A 766 -13.70 -5.04 1.45
CA GLU A 766 -13.41 -6.45 1.83
C GLU A 766 -13.23 -6.65 3.34
N ILE A 767 -13.17 -5.56 4.09
CA ILE A 767 -13.14 -5.57 5.54
C ILE A 767 -13.94 -4.35 5.94
N SER A 768 -15.01 -4.56 6.70
CA SER A 768 -15.82 -3.47 7.20
C SER A 768 -14.91 -2.51 8.00
N PRO A 769 -14.72 -1.25 7.57
CA PRO A 769 -13.97 -0.26 8.35
C PRO A 769 -14.71 0.16 9.63
N LEU A 770 -15.76 -0.58 10.02
CA LEU A 770 -16.40 -0.49 11.32
C LEU A 770 -15.49 -1.01 12.44
N ILE A 771 -14.46 -1.81 12.15
CA ILE A 771 -13.72 -2.61 13.15
C ILE A 771 -12.20 -2.40 13.13
N ASN A 772 -11.68 -1.58 12.20
CA ASN A 772 -10.24 -1.28 12.13
C ASN A 772 -9.86 -0.05 12.95
#